data_AF-X2BTY5-F1
#
_entry.id   AF-X2BTY5-F1
#
_cell.length_a   1.000
_cell.length_b   1.000
_cell.length_c   1.000
_cell.angle_alpha   90.00
_cell.angle_beta   90.00
_cell.angle_gamma   90.00
#
_symmetry.space_group_name_H-M   'P 1'
#
loop_
_entity.id
_entity.type
_entity.pdbx_description
1 polymer ?
#
loop_
_entity_poly.entity_id
_entity_poly.type
_entity_poly.pdbx_seq_one_letter_code
_entity_poly.pdbx_strand_id
1 'polypeptide(L)'
;MSLLLNGSVNGIPHSKPYNYSTLLSRFIESYNELQSYKSGKAVKVDGRTLSVAAVTAAARYHASVELDDCPTARARLAKSRKVITDKVESGTSVYGLSTGFGGSADTRTDQPLLLGHALLQHQHMGVLPSSSQALDVLPLLDPNSSTTMPESWVRGAMLIRMNSLIRGHSGVRWELIEKINEVLSANVTPVVPLRGSISASGDLSPLSYIAGTLVANPAIRVYHGPAAYGARQTSPSSDALTQYNIEPLPLASKEHLGILNGTAFSASVASLALNDAVHLSLLAQVCTAMGTEALAGTRGSYDPFIHATARPHPGQQIEAAHNIFTLLEESKLARLHETEVNIHDDQYSLRQDRYPLRTAPQFLGPQIEDILSALVAITQECNSTTDNPLVDGETGEVHHGGNFQAMAVTNAMEKTRLALHHIGKLLFAQSTELVNPTMNNGLPPSLAATDPSLNYHAKGIDIATAAYVAELGYLATPVSTHIQSAEMHNQAVNSLALISARATLNSLEVLSILMASYIYILCQALDLRALQSEFVSGLKNIINDELVSIFGSFLSASQEDTLSKKLLTIMKSSLEKTTTMDGVDQMLATAASTTTAFVDFFGSSEFTDASLLGSVVALISHFRSQVASRAANLLDQLRRDFLSGERGLAPASSYMGKTRLLYEFVRVTLGVRMHGSENYARFVNGLGVEDVSIGQNISLIHEAIRDGKMQPIVASLFT
;
A
#
# COMPACT_ATOMS: atom_id res chain seq x y z
N MET A 1 42.39 22.24 -45.21
CA MET A 1 42.35 21.03 -46.04
C MET A 1 41.19 20.17 -45.50
N SER A 2 40.07 20.19 -46.21
CA SER A 2 38.85 19.35 -46.11
C SER A 2 38.38 18.89 -44.71
N LEU A 3 37.38 19.53 -44.09
CA LEU A 3 35.95 19.17 -44.20
C LEU A 3 35.71 17.65 -44.16
N LEU A 4 35.20 17.16 -43.02
CA LEU A 4 34.15 16.12 -42.88
C LEU A 4 33.95 15.83 -41.39
N LEU A 5 32.73 16.13 -40.88
CA LEU A 5 31.98 15.45 -39.81
C LEU A 5 30.98 16.45 -39.19
N ASN A 6 30.01 16.89 -40.01
CA ASN A 6 28.73 17.39 -39.53
C ASN A 6 27.65 16.56 -40.24
N GLY A 7 27.32 15.42 -39.64
CA GLY A 7 26.15 14.62 -39.99
C GLY A 7 25.03 14.94 -39.00
N SER A 8 24.24 15.97 -39.29
CA SER A 8 22.99 16.23 -38.59
C SER A 8 21.98 15.16 -38.98
N VAL A 9 21.71 14.22 -38.06
CA VAL A 9 20.58 13.29 -38.18
C VAL A 9 19.31 14.08 -37.89
N ASN A 10 18.66 14.55 -38.97
CA ASN A 10 17.26 14.97 -38.94
C ASN A 10 16.41 13.70 -38.87
N GLY A 11 15.89 13.37 -37.69
CA GLY A 11 15.03 12.21 -37.50
C GLY A 11 14.20 12.31 -36.23
N ILE A 12 12.88 12.28 -36.42
CA ILE A 12 11.80 12.21 -35.43
C ILE A 12 11.35 13.57 -34.87
N PRO A 13 10.15 14.06 -35.25
CA PRO A 13 9.52 15.10 -34.47
C PRO A 13 9.21 14.49 -33.11
N HIS A 14 9.89 14.96 -32.06
CA HIS A 14 9.48 14.70 -30.69
C HIS A 14 8.01 15.11 -30.60
N SER A 15 7.12 14.12 -30.59
CA SER A 15 5.75 14.28 -30.14
C SER A 15 5.84 15.05 -28.83
N LYS A 16 5.02 16.10 -28.68
CA LYS A 16 4.81 16.74 -27.37
C LYS A 16 4.71 15.60 -26.35
N PRO A 17 5.52 15.58 -25.28
CA PRO A 17 5.39 14.54 -24.28
C PRO A 17 3.93 14.61 -23.86
N TYR A 18 3.17 13.56 -24.16
CA TYR A 18 1.87 13.41 -23.56
C TYR A 18 2.15 13.55 -22.07
N ASN A 19 1.55 14.59 -21.47
CA ASN A 19 1.72 14.91 -20.07
C ASN A 19 0.94 13.86 -19.29
N TYR A 20 1.38 12.60 -19.38
CA TYR A 20 0.83 11.47 -18.66
C TYR A 20 1.13 11.73 -17.19
N SER A 21 0.07 11.99 -16.41
CA SER A 21 0.25 12.08 -14.96
C SER A 21 0.74 10.73 -14.46
N THR A 22 1.94 10.69 -13.90
CA THR A 22 2.44 9.53 -13.18
C THR A 22 1.62 9.31 -11.92
N LEU A 23 1.56 8.09 -11.43
CA LEU A 23 0.95 7.78 -10.13
C LEU A 23 1.67 8.51 -8.99
N LEU A 24 3.00 8.72 -9.08
CA LEU A 24 3.73 9.64 -8.19
C LEU A 24 3.15 11.06 -8.20
N SER A 25 2.97 11.68 -9.37
CA SER A 25 2.39 13.03 -9.46
C SER A 25 0.98 13.07 -8.86
N ARG A 26 0.15 12.05 -9.15
CA ARG A 26 -1.20 11.92 -8.59
C ARG A 26 -1.20 11.73 -7.07
N PHE A 27 -0.25 10.99 -6.54
CA PHE A 27 -0.09 10.80 -5.10
C PHE A 27 0.29 12.11 -4.41
N ILE A 28 1.29 12.83 -4.93
CA ILE A 28 1.71 14.11 -4.33
C ILE A 28 0.59 15.15 -4.40
N GLU A 29 -0.10 15.26 -5.54
CA GLU A 29 -1.29 16.11 -5.69
C GLU A 29 -2.36 15.73 -4.65
N SER A 30 -2.74 14.45 -4.58
CA SER A 30 -3.79 13.96 -3.68
C SER A 30 -3.41 14.12 -2.21
N TYR A 31 -2.14 13.88 -1.85
CA TYR A 31 -1.63 14.02 -0.50
C TYR A 31 -1.68 15.48 -0.05
N ASN A 32 -1.21 16.41 -0.88
CA ASN A 32 -1.24 17.84 -0.60
C ASN A 32 -2.69 18.35 -0.50
N GLU A 33 -3.56 17.89 -1.39
CA GLU A 33 -4.98 18.20 -1.36
C GLU A 33 -5.62 17.71 -0.05
N LEU A 34 -5.35 16.46 0.34
CA LEU A 34 -5.82 15.87 1.60
C LEU A 34 -5.32 16.64 2.83
N GLN A 35 -4.04 17.04 2.87
CA GLN A 35 -3.52 17.86 3.98
C GLN A 35 -4.21 19.22 4.03
N SER A 36 -4.50 19.84 2.88
CA SER A 36 -5.21 21.12 2.85
C SER A 36 -6.59 21.02 3.52
N TYR A 37 -7.33 19.94 3.26
CA TYR A 37 -8.62 19.69 3.93
C TYR A 37 -8.47 19.43 5.42
N LYS A 38 -7.49 18.61 5.82
CA LYS A 38 -7.19 18.36 7.24
C LYS A 38 -6.77 19.62 7.99
N SER A 39 -6.19 20.59 7.29
CA SER A 39 -5.78 21.89 7.85
C SER A 39 -6.91 22.93 7.90
N GLY A 40 -8.14 22.57 7.55
CA GLY A 40 -9.34 23.41 7.70
C GLY A 40 -9.91 23.96 6.39
N LYS A 41 -9.34 23.63 5.23
CA LYS A 41 -10.03 23.91 3.94
C LYS A 41 -11.28 23.04 3.85
N ALA A 42 -12.41 23.61 3.44
CA ALA A 42 -13.62 22.84 3.21
C ALA A 42 -13.57 22.05 1.89
N VAL A 43 -14.15 20.87 1.89
CA VAL A 43 -14.46 20.09 0.69
C VAL A 43 -15.66 20.72 0.01
N LYS A 44 -15.44 21.28 -1.19
CA LYS A 44 -16.49 21.92 -1.98
C LYS A 44 -17.32 20.89 -2.74
N VAL A 45 -18.65 21.02 -2.68
CA VAL A 45 -19.62 20.20 -3.43
C VAL A 45 -20.26 21.08 -4.50
N ASP A 46 -19.82 20.94 -5.75
CA ASP A 46 -20.29 21.73 -6.91
C ASP A 46 -20.85 20.87 -8.06
N GLY A 47 -20.81 19.54 -7.89
CA GLY A 47 -21.28 18.53 -8.82
C GLY A 47 -20.31 18.16 -9.93
N ARG A 48 -19.07 18.65 -9.88
CA ARG A 48 -18.12 18.53 -11.01
C ARG A 48 -16.66 18.31 -10.61
N THR A 49 -16.22 18.74 -9.43
CA THR A 49 -14.79 18.79 -9.08
C THR A 49 -14.38 17.88 -7.91
N LEU A 50 -15.26 16.98 -7.46
CA LEU A 50 -14.98 16.11 -6.33
C LEU A 50 -13.84 15.13 -6.65
N SER A 51 -12.72 15.23 -5.95
CA SER A 51 -11.57 14.33 -6.09
C SER A 51 -11.66 13.13 -5.14
N VAL A 52 -10.86 12.09 -5.40
CA VAL A 52 -10.69 10.96 -4.48
C VAL A 52 -10.13 11.42 -3.13
N ALA A 53 -9.22 12.40 -3.12
CA ALA A 53 -8.67 12.96 -1.90
C ALA A 53 -9.74 13.72 -1.08
N ALA A 54 -10.62 14.47 -1.74
CA ALA A 54 -11.73 15.16 -1.10
C ALA A 54 -12.76 14.19 -0.48
N VAL A 55 -13.11 13.11 -1.19
CA VAL A 55 -13.94 12.02 -0.64
C VAL A 55 -13.27 11.44 0.59
N THR A 56 -11.98 11.12 0.51
CA THR A 56 -11.20 10.55 1.62
C THR A 56 -11.16 11.49 2.82
N ALA A 57 -10.98 12.80 2.60
CA ALA A 57 -10.93 13.82 3.65
C ALA A 57 -12.24 13.90 4.44
N ALA A 58 -13.38 14.00 3.74
CA ALA A 58 -14.69 14.07 4.37
C ALA A 58 -15.08 12.74 5.04
N ALA A 59 -14.75 11.62 4.41
CA ALA A 59 -15.09 10.27 4.87
C ALA A 59 -14.29 9.83 6.10
N ARG A 60 -12.95 9.94 6.06
CA ARG A 60 -12.04 9.41 7.09
C ARG A 60 -11.60 10.44 8.12
N TYR A 61 -11.51 11.72 7.74
CA TYR A 61 -10.88 12.76 8.57
C TYR A 61 -11.87 13.85 9.01
N HIS A 62 -13.17 13.65 8.79
CA HIS A 62 -14.22 14.59 9.16
C HIS A 62 -13.97 16.03 8.64
N ALA A 63 -13.31 16.16 7.49
CA ALA A 63 -13.13 17.48 6.87
C ALA A 63 -14.49 18.15 6.63
N SER A 64 -14.55 19.46 6.86
CA SER A 64 -15.78 20.24 6.68
C SER A 64 -16.22 20.20 5.22
N VAL A 65 -17.54 20.16 4.99
CA VAL A 65 -18.14 20.11 3.66
C VAL A 65 -18.92 21.40 3.43
N GLU A 66 -18.75 22.00 2.25
CA GLU A 66 -19.41 23.24 1.86
C GLU A 66 -20.12 23.03 0.50
N LEU A 67 -21.42 23.33 0.46
CA LEU A 67 -22.18 23.32 -0.77
C LEU A 67 -21.86 24.57 -1.60
N ASP A 68 -21.65 24.41 -2.91
CA ASP A 68 -21.56 25.54 -3.83
C ASP A 68 -22.93 26.20 -3.99
N ASP A 69 -23.23 27.15 -3.10
CA ASP A 69 -24.49 27.88 -3.10
C ASP A 69 -24.50 29.00 -4.16
N CYS A 70 -24.19 28.64 -5.41
CA CYS A 70 -24.27 29.58 -6.51
C CYS A 70 -25.72 29.69 -7.02
N PRO A 71 -26.21 30.91 -7.33
CA PRO A 71 -27.57 31.11 -7.85
C PRO A 71 -27.88 30.26 -9.09
N THR A 72 -26.87 29.99 -9.92
CA THR A 72 -26.97 29.15 -11.11
C THR A 72 -27.28 27.68 -10.77
N ALA A 73 -26.69 27.12 -9.72
CA ALA A 73 -26.97 25.75 -9.27
C ALA A 73 -28.40 25.66 -8.71
N ARG A 74 -28.79 26.58 -7.83
CA ARG A 74 -30.17 26.67 -7.30
C ARG A 74 -31.19 26.80 -8.44
N ALA A 75 -30.93 27.67 -9.41
CA ALA A 75 -31.82 27.86 -10.57
C ALA A 75 -31.97 26.58 -11.40
N ARG A 76 -30.87 25.85 -11.65
CA ARG A 76 -30.92 24.58 -12.38
C ARG A 76 -31.73 23.52 -11.64
N LEU A 77 -31.53 23.39 -10.33
CA LEU A 77 -32.34 22.50 -9.51
C LEU A 77 -33.82 22.89 -9.54
N ALA A 78 -34.13 24.17 -9.35
CA ALA A 78 -35.50 24.68 -9.36
C ALA A 78 -36.20 24.40 -10.70
N LYS A 79 -35.50 24.58 -11.82
CA LYS A 79 -36.01 24.21 -13.16
C LYS A 79 -36.34 22.71 -13.24
N SER A 80 -35.40 21.84 -12.86
CA SER A 80 -35.64 20.39 -12.88
C SER A 80 -36.78 19.97 -11.93
N ARG A 81 -36.90 20.63 -10.77
CA ARG A 81 -37.96 20.39 -9.80
C ARG A 81 -39.32 20.81 -10.36
N LYS A 82 -39.36 21.96 -11.04
CA LYS A 82 -40.55 22.47 -11.69
C LYS A 82 -41.08 21.49 -12.74
N VAL A 83 -40.20 20.89 -13.54
CA VAL A 83 -40.62 19.86 -14.50
C VAL A 83 -41.33 18.72 -13.79
N ILE A 84 -40.80 18.23 -12.66
CA ILE A 84 -41.45 17.14 -11.90
C ILE A 84 -42.80 17.56 -11.34
N THR A 85 -42.91 18.76 -10.75
CA THR A 85 -44.20 19.24 -10.23
C THR A 85 -45.22 19.40 -11.35
N ASP A 86 -44.83 20.01 -12.48
CA ASP A 86 -45.71 20.21 -13.62
C ASP A 86 -46.21 18.86 -14.19
N LYS A 87 -45.36 17.81 -14.22
CA LYS A 87 -45.75 16.45 -14.66
C LYS A 87 -46.70 15.75 -13.68
N VAL A 88 -46.55 15.97 -12.38
CA VAL A 88 -47.50 15.46 -11.37
C VAL A 88 -48.85 16.14 -11.54
N GLU A 89 -48.87 17.47 -11.64
CA GLU A 89 -50.09 18.27 -11.77
C GLU A 89 -50.86 17.94 -13.06
N SER A 90 -50.16 17.68 -14.16
CA SER A 90 -50.77 17.29 -15.43
C SER A 90 -51.17 15.81 -15.50
N GLY A 91 -50.93 15.01 -14.46
CA GLY A 91 -51.19 13.56 -14.46
C GLY A 91 -50.38 12.80 -15.50
N THR A 92 -49.21 13.32 -15.90
CA THR A 92 -48.38 12.69 -16.93
C THR A 92 -47.67 11.46 -16.39
N SER A 93 -47.75 10.36 -17.13
CA SER A 93 -47.09 9.10 -16.76
C SER A 93 -45.57 9.23 -16.83
N VAL A 94 -44.88 9.12 -15.69
CA VAL A 94 -43.42 9.19 -15.59
C VAL A 94 -42.89 8.08 -14.69
N TYR A 95 -41.81 7.41 -15.11
CA TYR A 95 -41.20 6.30 -14.35
C TYR A 95 -40.83 6.71 -12.93
N GLY A 96 -41.25 5.90 -11.95
CA GLY A 96 -40.93 6.11 -10.53
C GLY A 96 -41.57 7.36 -9.90
N LEU A 97 -42.47 8.01 -10.63
CA LEU A 97 -43.29 9.14 -10.16
C LEU A 97 -44.77 8.75 -10.12
N SER A 98 -45.27 8.16 -11.21
CA SER A 98 -46.66 7.70 -11.34
C SER A 98 -46.74 6.24 -11.83
N THR A 99 -45.60 5.57 -11.98
CA THR A 99 -45.50 4.14 -12.32
C THR A 99 -44.87 3.37 -11.17
N GLY A 100 -45.07 2.05 -11.13
CA GLY A 100 -44.23 1.18 -10.29
C GLY A 100 -42.75 1.22 -10.66
N PHE A 101 -41.95 0.45 -9.91
CA PHE A 101 -40.51 0.35 -10.06
C PHE A 101 -40.10 -1.00 -10.67
N GLY A 102 -38.90 -1.04 -11.25
CA GLY A 102 -38.31 -2.29 -11.76
C GLY A 102 -39.19 -3.04 -12.76
N GLY A 103 -39.25 -4.36 -12.62
CA GLY A 103 -40.11 -5.26 -13.41
C GLY A 103 -41.62 -5.06 -13.19
N SER A 104 -42.02 -4.24 -12.21
CA SER A 104 -43.41 -3.84 -11.96
C SER A 104 -43.74 -2.42 -12.50
N ALA A 105 -42.91 -1.89 -13.42
CA ALA A 105 -43.10 -0.57 -14.01
C ALA A 105 -44.32 -0.45 -14.95
N ASP A 106 -45.07 -1.53 -15.18
CA ASP A 106 -46.36 -1.56 -15.87
C ASP A 106 -47.54 -1.08 -15.00
N THR A 107 -47.37 -1.06 -13.68
CA THR A 107 -48.38 -0.53 -12.74
C THR A 107 -48.43 1.01 -12.72
N ARG A 108 -49.58 1.59 -12.36
CA ARG A 108 -49.82 3.05 -12.35
C ARG A 108 -50.49 3.52 -11.06
N THR A 109 -50.18 4.74 -10.64
CA THR A 109 -50.82 5.42 -9.50
C THR A 109 -50.77 6.94 -9.67
N ASP A 110 -51.77 7.63 -9.14
CA ASP A 110 -51.86 9.09 -9.02
C ASP A 110 -51.39 9.60 -7.64
N GLN A 111 -50.84 8.73 -6.79
CA GLN A 111 -50.39 9.03 -5.44
C GLN A 111 -48.85 8.96 -5.31
N PRO A 112 -48.10 9.92 -5.90
CA PRO A 112 -46.64 9.86 -6.00
C PRO A 112 -45.92 9.82 -4.65
N LEU A 113 -46.50 10.40 -3.59
CA LEU A 113 -45.93 10.36 -2.24
C LEU A 113 -46.05 8.98 -1.61
N LEU A 114 -47.22 8.33 -1.70
CA LEU A 114 -47.39 6.97 -1.19
C LEU A 114 -46.54 5.96 -1.96
N LEU A 115 -46.41 6.15 -3.28
CA LEU A 115 -45.48 5.38 -4.09
C LEU A 115 -44.04 5.50 -3.58
N GLY A 116 -43.61 6.71 -3.22
CA GLY A 116 -42.31 6.97 -2.62
C GLY A 116 -42.12 6.30 -1.25
N HIS A 117 -43.14 6.35 -0.38
CA HIS A 117 -43.10 5.65 0.90
C HIS A 117 -42.99 4.13 0.71
N ALA A 118 -43.74 3.56 -0.24
CA ALA A 118 -43.66 2.14 -0.58
C ALA A 118 -42.26 1.77 -1.12
N LEU A 119 -41.59 2.66 -1.86
CA LEU A 119 -40.20 2.49 -2.28
C LEU A 119 -39.25 2.39 -1.08
N LEU A 120 -39.35 3.33 -0.13
CA LEU A 120 -38.48 3.30 1.05
C LEU A 120 -38.72 2.06 1.91
N GLN A 121 -39.98 1.74 2.19
CA GLN A 121 -40.37 0.64 3.07
C GLN A 121 -39.71 -0.69 2.67
N HIS A 122 -39.77 -1.05 1.37
CA HIS A 122 -39.19 -2.33 0.94
C HIS A 122 -37.67 -2.29 0.76
N GLN A 123 -37.06 -1.11 0.64
CA GLN A 123 -35.61 -0.96 0.55
C GLN A 123 -34.92 -0.95 1.93
N HIS A 124 -35.66 -0.67 3.00
CA HIS A 124 -35.28 -0.89 4.40
C HIS A 124 -35.27 -2.39 4.78
N MET A 125 -34.69 -3.23 3.93
CA MET A 125 -34.70 -4.69 4.07
C MET A 125 -33.41 -5.29 4.64
N GLY A 126 -32.36 -4.48 4.82
CA GLY A 126 -31.06 -5.00 5.17
C GLY A 126 -30.95 -5.46 6.62
N VAL A 127 -30.07 -6.43 6.83
CA VAL A 127 -29.87 -7.08 8.14
C VAL A 127 -28.88 -6.28 8.97
N LEU A 128 -29.29 -5.91 10.17
CA LEU A 128 -28.48 -5.21 11.17
C LEU A 128 -28.64 -5.87 12.54
N PRO A 129 -27.71 -5.67 13.49
CA PRO A 129 -27.83 -6.21 14.84
C PRO A 129 -29.05 -5.61 15.55
N SER A 130 -29.96 -6.43 16.07
CA SER A 130 -31.19 -5.95 16.72
C SER A 130 -30.94 -5.24 18.06
N SER A 131 -29.77 -5.46 18.67
CA SER A 131 -29.36 -4.86 19.93
C SER A 131 -27.90 -4.43 19.86
N SER A 132 -27.54 -3.37 20.60
CA SER A 132 -26.17 -2.95 20.86
C SER A 132 -25.62 -3.51 22.18
N GLN A 133 -26.42 -4.28 22.93
CA GLN A 133 -25.99 -4.92 24.16
C GLN A 133 -25.06 -6.10 23.88
N ALA A 134 -24.21 -6.43 24.86
CA ALA A 134 -23.40 -7.63 24.83
C ALA A 134 -24.31 -8.86 24.65
N LEU A 135 -23.90 -9.76 23.77
CA LEU A 135 -24.62 -11.01 23.54
C LEU A 135 -24.32 -12.00 24.67
N ASP A 136 -25.34 -12.75 25.09
CA ASP A 136 -25.20 -13.83 26.08
C ASP A 136 -24.34 -15.00 25.56
N VAL A 137 -24.11 -15.05 24.24
CA VAL A 137 -23.27 -16.03 23.55
C VAL A 137 -22.19 -15.34 22.75
N LEU A 138 -21.02 -15.98 22.62
CA LEU A 138 -19.95 -15.49 21.76
C LEU A 138 -20.28 -15.80 20.29
N PRO A 139 -20.50 -14.77 19.45
CA PRO A 139 -20.82 -14.98 18.05
C PRO A 139 -19.59 -15.41 17.25
N LEU A 140 -19.80 -16.12 16.12
CA LEU A 140 -18.70 -16.56 15.24
C LEU A 140 -17.96 -15.40 14.59
N LEU A 141 -18.66 -14.30 14.32
CA LEU A 141 -18.12 -13.03 13.85
C LEU A 141 -18.78 -11.93 14.67
N ASP A 142 -18.06 -10.85 14.96
CA ASP A 142 -18.68 -9.69 15.60
C ASP A 142 -19.87 -9.20 14.73
N PRO A 143 -21.10 -9.14 15.28
CA PRO A 143 -22.29 -8.84 14.51
C PRO A 143 -22.24 -7.45 13.87
N ASN A 144 -21.66 -6.47 14.56
CA ASN A 144 -21.56 -5.11 14.06
C ASN A 144 -20.67 -5.07 12.82
N SER A 145 -19.42 -5.52 12.91
CA SER A 145 -18.46 -5.55 11.79
C SER A 145 -18.89 -6.47 10.63
N SER A 146 -19.60 -7.56 10.91
CA SER A 146 -20.01 -8.53 9.88
C SER A 146 -21.28 -8.14 9.11
N THR A 147 -22.14 -7.30 9.70
CA THR A 147 -23.44 -6.90 9.11
C THR A 147 -23.58 -5.39 8.86
N THR A 148 -22.72 -4.54 9.41
CA THR A 148 -22.80 -3.07 9.28
C THR A 148 -21.64 -2.53 8.45
N MET A 149 -21.91 -1.56 7.58
CA MET A 149 -20.86 -0.83 6.86
C MET A 149 -20.07 0.10 7.79
N PRO A 150 -18.76 0.26 7.57
CA PRO A 150 -17.96 1.30 8.22
C PRO A 150 -18.51 2.70 7.96
N GLU A 151 -18.46 3.58 8.98
CA GLU A 151 -18.96 4.96 8.90
C GLU A 151 -18.31 5.78 7.78
N SER A 152 -17.01 5.56 7.52
CA SER A 152 -16.28 6.25 6.47
C SER A 152 -16.89 6.02 5.08
N TRP A 153 -17.40 4.80 4.82
CA TRP A 153 -18.05 4.48 3.54
C TRP A 153 -19.36 5.24 3.40
N VAL A 154 -20.16 5.28 4.49
CA VAL A 154 -21.46 5.96 4.52
C VAL A 154 -21.29 7.46 4.37
N ARG A 155 -20.34 8.07 5.10
CA ARG A 155 -20.02 9.50 5.01
C ARG A 155 -19.58 9.90 3.60
N GLY A 156 -18.71 9.11 2.97
CA GLY A 156 -18.32 9.33 1.57
C GLY A 156 -19.51 9.18 0.61
N ALA A 157 -20.43 8.25 0.86
CA ALA A 157 -21.63 8.07 0.04
C ALA A 157 -22.60 9.27 0.17
N MET A 158 -22.77 9.83 1.38
CA MET A 158 -23.55 11.05 1.60
C MET A 158 -22.97 12.22 0.79
N LEU A 159 -21.64 12.41 0.84
CA LEU A 159 -20.94 13.43 0.07
C LEU A 159 -21.15 13.27 -1.45
N ILE A 160 -20.90 12.07 -1.97
CA ILE A 160 -21.04 11.79 -3.41
C ILE A 160 -22.50 11.93 -3.85
N ARG A 161 -23.47 11.55 -3.02
CA ARG A 161 -24.89 11.75 -3.36
C ARG A 161 -25.23 13.23 -3.46
N MET A 162 -24.77 14.08 -2.53
CA MET A 162 -24.94 15.52 -2.64
C MET A 162 -24.34 16.06 -3.95
N ASN A 163 -23.12 15.62 -4.29
CA ASN A 163 -22.43 16.02 -5.51
C ASN A 163 -23.17 15.58 -6.78
N SER A 164 -23.79 14.40 -6.79
CA SER A 164 -24.63 13.94 -7.91
C SER A 164 -25.90 14.79 -8.05
N LEU A 165 -26.56 15.09 -6.93
CA LEU A 165 -27.85 15.81 -6.88
C LEU A 165 -27.73 17.29 -7.25
N ILE A 166 -26.67 17.98 -6.81
CA ILE A 166 -26.46 19.42 -7.07
C ILE A 166 -26.33 19.75 -8.56
N ARG A 167 -26.09 18.73 -9.41
CA ARG A 167 -26.05 18.88 -10.86
C ARG A 167 -27.41 19.26 -11.46
N GLY A 168 -28.51 19.09 -10.73
CA GLY A 168 -29.83 19.58 -11.14
C GLY A 168 -30.52 18.74 -12.21
N HIS A 169 -30.23 17.44 -12.25
CA HIS A 169 -30.83 16.51 -13.22
C HIS A 169 -31.77 15.48 -12.54
N SER A 170 -31.92 15.54 -11.21
CA SER A 170 -32.67 14.55 -10.43
C SER A 170 -34.09 14.98 -10.08
N GLY A 171 -34.47 16.23 -10.31
CA GLY A 171 -35.81 16.75 -9.98
C GLY A 171 -36.11 16.80 -8.47
N VAL A 172 -35.06 16.91 -7.65
CA VAL A 172 -35.17 17.06 -6.19
C VAL A 172 -35.14 18.54 -5.79
N ARG A 173 -35.56 18.83 -4.56
CA ARG A 173 -35.44 20.16 -3.96
C ARG A 173 -34.02 20.44 -3.49
N TRP A 174 -33.70 21.72 -3.35
CA TRP A 174 -32.39 22.16 -2.81
C TRP A 174 -32.28 21.82 -1.32
N GLU A 175 -33.39 21.96 -0.60
CA GLU A 175 -33.56 21.65 0.82
C GLU A 175 -33.17 20.20 1.15
N LEU A 176 -33.33 19.28 0.18
CA LEU A 176 -32.86 17.90 0.33
C LEU A 176 -31.33 17.81 0.43
N ILE A 177 -30.62 18.55 -0.43
CA ILE A 177 -29.15 18.57 -0.43
C ILE A 177 -28.65 19.27 0.84
N GLU A 178 -29.28 20.38 1.23
CA GLU A 178 -28.98 21.07 2.50
C GLU A 178 -29.17 20.13 3.69
N LYS A 179 -30.24 19.34 3.72
CA LYS A 179 -30.50 18.40 4.82
C LYS A 179 -29.44 17.30 4.90
N ILE A 180 -28.99 16.74 3.77
CA ILE A 180 -27.89 15.76 3.78
C ILE A 180 -26.61 16.41 4.31
N ASN A 181 -26.33 17.66 3.91
CA ASN A 181 -25.16 18.40 4.37
C ASN A 181 -25.21 18.69 5.88
N GLU A 182 -26.38 19.07 6.40
CA GLU A 182 -26.61 19.32 7.83
C GLU A 182 -26.35 18.07 8.67
N VAL A 183 -26.90 16.92 8.25
CA VAL A 183 -26.68 15.62 8.91
C VAL A 183 -25.21 15.21 8.87
N LEU A 184 -24.54 15.37 7.72
CA LEU A 184 -23.11 15.06 7.57
C LEU A 184 -22.23 15.96 8.46
N SER A 185 -22.56 17.25 8.50
CA SER A 185 -21.85 18.28 9.28
C SER A 185 -22.03 18.12 10.78
N ALA A 186 -23.21 17.68 11.22
CA ALA A 186 -23.47 17.30 12.60
C ALA A 186 -22.81 15.97 13.02
N ASN A 187 -22.05 15.35 12.11
CA ASN A 187 -21.41 14.05 12.31
C ASN A 187 -22.41 12.93 12.66
N VAL A 188 -23.65 13.03 12.17
CA VAL A 188 -24.66 12.00 12.29
C VAL A 188 -24.54 11.07 11.07
N THR A 189 -24.26 9.80 11.30
CA THR A 189 -24.01 8.83 10.20
C THR A 189 -24.95 7.63 10.33
N PRO A 190 -25.78 7.34 9.32
CA PRO A 190 -26.70 6.20 9.38
C PRO A 190 -25.99 4.86 9.60
N VAL A 191 -26.60 3.97 10.37
CA VAL A 191 -26.17 2.58 10.51
C VAL A 191 -26.67 1.83 9.28
N VAL A 192 -25.76 1.56 8.33
CA VAL A 192 -26.11 0.97 7.02
C VAL A 192 -25.70 -0.52 6.96
N PRO A 193 -26.55 -1.42 6.44
CA PRO A 193 -26.22 -2.84 6.26
C PRO A 193 -25.07 -3.07 5.27
N LEU A 194 -24.15 -3.98 5.57
CA LEU A 194 -22.97 -4.29 4.75
C LEU A 194 -23.31 -4.96 3.40
N ARG A 195 -24.43 -5.68 3.32
CA ARG A 195 -24.85 -6.46 2.15
C ARG A 195 -26.28 -6.13 1.74
N GLY A 196 -26.60 -6.40 0.48
CA GLY A 196 -27.94 -6.22 -0.09
C GLY A 196 -27.97 -5.44 -1.41
N SER A 197 -26.89 -4.73 -1.75
CA SER A 197 -26.77 -4.05 -3.05
C SER A 197 -26.16 -4.96 -4.12
N ILE A 198 -26.74 -4.89 -5.32
CA ILE A 198 -26.15 -5.40 -6.57
C ILE A 198 -25.67 -4.26 -7.50
N SER A 199 -25.77 -3.00 -7.04
CA SER A 199 -25.31 -1.80 -7.75
C SER A 199 -25.83 -1.72 -9.19
N ALA A 200 -27.09 -2.12 -9.39
CA ALA A 200 -27.73 -2.28 -10.69
C ALA A 200 -28.57 -1.04 -11.05
N SER A 201 -29.58 -0.74 -10.23
CA SER A 201 -30.31 0.53 -10.23
C SER A 201 -29.73 1.46 -9.17
N GLY A 202 -28.40 1.49 -9.07
CA GLY A 202 -27.66 2.09 -7.97
C GLY A 202 -27.68 1.23 -6.70
N ASP A 203 -27.24 1.83 -5.61
CA ASP A 203 -27.15 1.23 -4.28
C ASP A 203 -28.43 1.50 -3.47
N LEU A 204 -29.58 1.08 -4.03
CA LEU A 204 -30.93 1.38 -3.52
C LEU A 204 -31.08 1.15 -2.02
N SER A 205 -30.83 -0.08 -1.56
CA SER A 205 -31.04 -0.45 -0.16
C SER A 205 -30.12 0.36 0.77
N PRO A 206 -28.78 0.43 0.57
CA PRO A 206 -27.93 1.31 1.36
C PRO A 206 -28.37 2.78 1.40
N LEU A 207 -28.72 3.37 0.24
CA LEU A 207 -29.19 4.77 0.17
C LEU A 207 -30.54 5.00 0.87
N SER A 208 -31.36 3.96 1.02
CA SER A 208 -32.60 4.05 1.78
C SER A 208 -32.40 4.35 3.27
N TYR A 209 -31.27 3.95 3.87
CA TYR A 209 -30.93 4.27 5.26
C TYR A 209 -30.53 5.74 5.42
N ILE A 210 -29.92 6.34 4.39
CA ILE A 210 -29.72 7.81 4.34
C ILE A 210 -31.08 8.49 4.27
N ALA A 211 -31.93 8.14 3.30
CA ALA A 211 -33.26 8.73 3.16
C ALA A 211 -34.10 8.58 4.44
N GLY A 212 -34.08 7.39 5.06
CA GLY A 212 -34.76 7.10 6.31
C GLY A 212 -34.28 7.95 7.48
N THR A 213 -32.99 8.29 7.50
CA THR A 213 -32.44 9.24 8.48
C THR A 213 -32.98 10.65 8.24
N LEU A 214 -33.01 11.14 6.98
CA LEU A 214 -33.50 12.50 6.67
C LEU A 214 -34.96 12.73 7.06
N VAL A 215 -35.80 11.68 7.02
CA VAL A 215 -37.21 11.73 7.42
C VAL A 215 -37.45 11.37 8.89
N ALA A 216 -36.37 11.20 9.69
CA ALA A 216 -36.45 10.78 11.10
C ALA A 216 -37.20 9.46 11.33
N ASN A 217 -37.00 8.46 10.47
CA ASN A 217 -37.60 7.15 10.66
C ASN A 217 -37.05 6.47 11.94
N PRO A 218 -37.88 6.20 12.96
CA PRO A 218 -37.42 5.63 14.24
C PRO A 218 -36.86 4.21 14.11
N ALA A 219 -37.16 3.50 13.02
CA ALA A 219 -36.58 2.17 12.74
C ALA A 219 -35.13 2.24 12.22
N ILE A 220 -34.66 3.42 11.79
CA ILE A 220 -33.30 3.64 11.31
C ILE A 220 -32.46 4.17 12.45
N ARG A 221 -31.35 3.50 12.75
CA ARG A 221 -30.36 3.96 13.75
C ARG A 221 -29.27 4.77 13.09
N VAL A 222 -28.64 5.65 13.87
CA VAL A 222 -27.48 6.46 13.45
C VAL A 222 -26.37 6.39 14.50
N TYR A 223 -25.12 6.48 14.05
CA TYR A 223 -23.98 6.83 14.87
C TYR A 223 -23.93 8.35 15.07
N HIS A 224 -23.73 8.79 16.31
CA HIS A 224 -23.58 10.21 16.65
C HIS A 224 -22.64 10.42 17.86
N GLY A 225 -22.32 11.67 18.17
CA GLY A 225 -21.44 12.05 19.28
C GLY A 225 -19.98 12.24 18.86
N PRO A 226 -19.06 12.51 19.81
CA PRO A 226 -17.65 12.69 19.49
C PRO A 226 -17.05 11.43 18.88
N ALA A 227 -16.16 11.61 17.90
CA ALA A 227 -15.31 10.53 17.40
C ALA A 227 -14.26 10.23 18.47
N ALA A 228 -14.51 9.21 19.30
CA ALA A 228 -13.56 8.72 20.30
C ALA A 228 -13.09 7.32 19.91
N TYR A 229 -11.95 6.89 20.48
CA TYR A 229 -11.48 5.52 20.32
C TYR A 229 -12.48 4.56 21.01
N GLY A 230 -13.15 3.72 20.22
CA GLY A 230 -14.22 2.82 20.68
C GLY A 230 -15.51 2.99 19.88
N ALA A 231 -16.58 2.35 20.35
CA ALA A 231 -17.89 2.43 19.70
C ALA A 231 -18.52 3.81 19.90
N ARG A 232 -18.93 4.48 18.81
CA ARG A 232 -19.77 5.67 18.89
C ARG A 232 -21.15 5.33 19.44
N GLN A 233 -21.82 6.33 20.00
CA GLN A 233 -23.20 6.18 20.45
C GLN A 233 -24.12 5.86 19.27
N THR A 234 -25.06 4.93 19.47
CA THR A 234 -26.13 4.63 18.52
C THR A 234 -27.50 4.91 19.12
N SER A 235 -28.38 5.52 18.34
CA SER A 235 -29.78 5.80 18.72
C SER A 235 -30.68 5.81 17.48
N PRO A 236 -32.02 5.74 17.64
CA PRO A 236 -32.96 6.01 16.57
C PRO A 236 -32.71 7.38 15.91
N SER A 237 -32.90 7.46 14.60
CA SER A 237 -32.64 8.68 13.84
C SER A 237 -33.50 9.86 14.31
N SER A 238 -34.74 9.61 14.75
CA SER A 238 -35.63 10.61 15.36
C SER A 238 -35.00 11.30 16.58
N ASP A 239 -34.37 10.51 17.43
CA ASP A 239 -33.85 10.97 18.72
C ASP A 239 -32.55 11.75 18.49
N ALA A 240 -31.67 11.21 17.64
CA ALA A 240 -30.44 11.88 17.26
C ALA A 240 -30.73 13.22 16.56
N LEU A 241 -31.61 13.25 15.56
CA LEU A 241 -31.91 14.50 14.86
C LEU A 241 -32.49 15.57 15.81
N THR A 242 -33.39 15.18 16.72
CA THR A 242 -33.89 16.06 17.77
C THR A 242 -32.75 16.57 18.66
N GLN A 243 -31.83 15.70 19.08
CA GLN A 243 -30.69 16.06 19.92
C GLN A 243 -29.75 17.09 19.24
N TYR A 244 -29.57 17.01 17.92
CA TYR A 244 -28.76 17.96 17.15
C TYR A 244 -29.56 19.16 16.62
N ASN A 245 -30.83 19.31 17.00
CA ASN A 245 -31.75 20.34 16.49
C ASN A 245 -31.89 20.34 14.96
N ILE A 246 -31.83 19.16 14.34
CA ILE A 246 -32.01 18.99 12.90
C ILE A 246 -33.47 18.61 12.65
N GLU A 247 -34.22 19.51 12.02
CA GLU A 247 -35.61 19.23 11.66
C GLU A 247 -35.68 18.12 10.59
N PRO A 248 -36.57 17.12 10.75
CA PRO A 248 -36.80 16.11 9.71
C PRO A 248 -37.32 16.75 8.42
N LEU A 249 -36.95 16.19 7.26
CA LEU A 249 -37.40 16.67 5.95
C LEU A 249 -38.48 15.75 5.37
N PRO A 250 -39.76 16.16 5.33
CA PRO A 250 -40.79 15.43 4.59
C PRO A 250 -40.44 15.42 3.10
N LEU A 251 -40.30 14.25 2.50
CA LEU A 251 -39.92 14.11 1.09
C LEU A 251 -41.07 14.45 0.15
N ALA A 252 -40.73 15.05 -0.99
CA ALA A 252 -41.65 15.35 -2.07
C ALA A 252 -41.68 14.25 -3.13
N SER A 253 -42.57 14.40 -4.12
CA SER A 253 -42.66 13.49 -5.28
C SER A 253 -41.30 13.33 -5.98
N LYS A 254 -40.97 12.12 -6.46
CA LYS A 254 -39.65 11.71 -7.00
C LYS A 254 -38.47 11.72 -6.02
N GLU A 255 -38.48 12.47 -4.92
CA GLU A 255 -37.28 12.60 -4.07
C GLU A 255 -36.83 11.29 -3.43
N HIS A 256 -37.77 10.39 -3.13
CA HIS A 256 -37.48 9.03 -2.69
C HIS A 256 -36.55 8.32 -3.67
N LEU A 257 -36.95 8.24 -4.95
CA LEU A 257 -36.11 7.63 -5.98
C LEU A 257 -34.86 8.47 -6.25
N GLY A 258 -34.98 9.80 -6.21
CA GLY A 258 -33.87 10.74 -6.37
C GLY A 258 -32.81 10.62 -5.28
N ILE A 259 -33.08 10.04 -4.11
CA ILE A 259 -32.02 9.72 -3.12
C ILE A 259 -31.45 8.32 -3.41
N LEU A 260 -32.34 7.35 -3.64
CA LEU A 260 -31.99 5.93 -3.69
C LEU A 260 -31.28 5.51 -4.98
N ASN A 261 -31.64 6.11 -6.11
CA ASN A 261 -31.17 5.69 -7.41
C ASN A 261 -29.82 6.37 -7.72
N GLY A 262 -28.73 5.67 -7.43
CA GLY A 262 -27.37 6.07 -7.80
C GLY A 262 -26.27 5.25 -7.14
N THR A 263 -25.02 5.47 -7.56
CA THR A 263 -23.89 4.57 -7.27
C THR A 263 -23.01 5.05 -6.10
N ALA A 264 -23.55 5.92 -5.25
CA ALA A 264 -22.77 6.70 -4.30
C ALA A 264 -22.00 5.85 -3.27
N PHE A 265 -22.57 4.72 -2.82
CA PHE A 265 -21.84 3.81 -1.94
C PHE A 265 -20.71 3.10 -2.69
N SER A 266 -21.00 2.57 -3.88
CA SER A 266 -20.00 1.94 -4.73
C SER A 266 -18.83 2.87 -5.03
N ALA A 267 -19.13 4.11 -5.43
CA ALA A 267 -18.13 5.14 -5.70
C ALA A 267 -17.34 5.52 -4.43
N SER A 268 -18.02 5.70 -3.28
CA SER A 268 -17.38 6.01 -1.99
C SER A 268 -16.33 4.97 -1.61
N VAL A 269 -16.73 3.69 -1.58
CA VAL A 269 -15.84 2.58 -1.21
C VAL A 269 -14.68 2.47 -2.22
N ALA A 270 -14.97 2.64 -3.50
CA ALA A 270 -13.96 2.61 -4.55
C ALA A 270 -12.95 3.77 -4.46
N SER A 271 -13.39 4.98 -4.14
CA SER A 271 -12.51 6.12 -3.90
C SER A 271 -11.58 5.87 -2.72
N LEU A 272 -12.13 5.38 -1.61
CA LEU A 272 -11.34 5.04 -0.43
C LEU A 272 -10.31 3.93 -0.72
N ALA A 273 -10.71 2.91 -1.48
CA ALA A 273 -9.80 1.85 -1.91
C ALA A 273 -8.68 2.39 -2.80
N LEU A 274 -8.98 3.25 -3.77
CA LEU A 274 -7.97 3.82 -4.66
C LEU A 274 -7.00 4.76 -3.95
N ASN A 275 -7.47 5.54 -2.97
CA ASN A 275 -6.60 6.37 -2.14
C ASN A 275 -5.47 5.53 -1.51
N ASP A 276 -5.82 4.38 -0.95
CA ASP A 276 -4.85 3.51 -0.30
C ASP A 276 -4.04 2.68 -1.33
N ALA A 277 -4.65 2.24 -2.43
CA ALA A 277 -3.96 1.52 -3.50
C ALA A 277 -2.82 2.34 -4.14
N VAL A 278 -3.04 3.65 -4.34
CA VAL A 278 -2.01 4.58 -4.84
C VAL A 278 -0.83 4.64 -3.89
N HIS A 279 -1.09 4.80 -2.59
CA HIS A 279 -0.04 4.83 -1.57
C HIS A 279 0.74 3.52 -1.51
N LEU A 280 0.07 2.36 -1.48
CA LEU A 280 0.74 1.06 -1.44
C LEU A 280 1.56 0.77 -2.70
N SER A 281 1.13 1.27 -3.85
CA SER A 281 1.86 1.11 -5.12
C SER A 281 3.17 1.90 -5.16
N LEU A 282 3.21 3.09 -4.56
CA LEU A 282 4.46 3.83 -4.38
C LEU A 282 5.34 3.19 -3.30
N LEU A 283 4.74 2.79 -2.19
CA LEU A 283 5.47 2.10 -1.12
C LEU A 283 6.10 0.80 -1.62
N ALA A 284 5.48 0.08 -2.56
CA ALA A 284 6.08 -1.11 -3.19
C ALA A 284 7.35 -0.80 -3.99
N GLN A 285 7.42 0.38 -4.63
CA GLN A 285 8.63 0.85 -5.31
C GLN A 285 9.73 1.18 -4.29
N VAL A 286 9.37 1.82 -3.18
CA VAL A 286 10.29 2.10 -2.06
C VAL A 286 10.82 0.79 -1.45
N CYS A 287 9.95 -0.18 -1.18
CA CYS A 287 10.34 -1.50 -0.68
C CYS A 287 11.26 -2.24 -1.66
N THR A 288 11.03 -2.12 -2.98
CA THR A 288 11.92 -2.70 -3.99
C THR A 288 13.30 -2.05 -3.99
N ALA A 289 13.37 -0.73 -3.82
CA ALA A 289 14.65 -0.02 -3.67
C ALA A 289 15.39 -0.48 -2.40
N MET A 290 14.72 -0.50 -1.25
CA MET A 290 15.29 -1.03 0.00
C MET A 290 15.72 -2.50 -0.14
N GLY A 291 14.94 -3.32 -0.85
CA GLY A 291 15.26 -4.71 -1.16
C GLY A 291 16.51 -4.84 -2.01
N THR A 292 16.69 -3.94 -2.98
CA THR A 292 17.92 -3.86 -3.79
C THR A 292 19.12 -3.54 -2.90
N GLU A 293 19.00 -2.62 -1.95
CA GLU A 293 20.08 -2.32 -1.00
C GLU A 293 20.38 -3.50 -0.07
N ALA A 294 19.35 -4.09 0.53
CA ALA A 294 19.50 -5.20 1.47
C ALA A 294 20.13 -6.44 0.82
N LEU A 295 19.78 -6.73 -0.44
CA LEU A 295 20.33 -7.83 -1.22
C LEU A 295 21.67 -7.48 -1.89
N ALA A 296 22.22 -6.27 -1.71
CA ALA A 296 23.39 -5.79 -2.46
C ALA A 296 23.20 -5.92 -4.00
N GLY A 297 21.97 -5.70 -4.46
CA GLY A 297 21.57 -5.76 -5.85
C GLY A 297 22.08 -4.58 -6.68
N THR A 298 21.83 -4.65 -7.97
CA THR A 298 22.41 -3.78 -8.99
C THR A 298 21.42 -2.74 -9.47
N ARG A 299 21.79 -1.46 -9.27
CA ARG A 299 20.99 -0.29 -9.71
C ARG A 299 20.84 -0.21 -11.23
N GLY A 300 21.82 -0.73 -11.98
CA GLY A 300 21.81 -0.78 -13.45
C GLY A 300 20.59 -1.49 -14.05
N SER A 301 19.91 -2.36 -13.29
CA SER A 301 18.63 -2.97 -13.70
C SER A 301 17.51 -1.96 -13.92
N TYR A 302 17.67 -0.73 -13.40
CA TYR A 302 16.68 0.35 -13.45
C TYR A 302 17.12 1.50 -14.37
N ASP A 303 18.14 1.28 -15.21
CA ASP A 303 18.79 2.33 -16.00
C ASP A 303 17.86 2.98 -17.04
N PRO A 304 17.92 4.31 -17.23
CA PRO A 304 17.12 5.02 -18.23
C PRO A 304 17.27 4.49 -19.67
N PHE A 305 18.41 3.94 -20.07
CA PHE A 305 18.53 3.35 -21.40
C PHE A 305 17.55 2.18 -21.59
N ILE A 306 17.47 1.28 -20.61
CA ILE A 306 16.60 0.09 -20.66
C ILE A 306 15.13 0.52 -20.72
N HIS A 307 14.74 1.45 -19.85
CA HIS A 307 13.32 1.75 -19.69
C HIS A 307 12.88 2.95 -20.53
N ALA A 308 13.67 4.01 -20.64
CA ALA A 308 13.30 5.22 -21.39
C ALA A 308 13.59 5.18 -22.87
N THR A 309 14.65 4.46 -23.27
CA THR A 309 15.04 4.37 -24.68
C THR A 309 14.56 3.06 -25.30
N ALA A 310 14.87 1.92 -24.68
CA ALA A 310 14.66 0.62 -25.30
C ALA A 310 13.20 0.09 -25.17
N ARG A 311 12.52 0.31 -24.03
CA ARG A 311 11.14 -0.16 -23.82
C ARG A 311 10.27 0.80 -22.97
N PRO A 312 9.80 1.92 -23.55
CA PRO A 312 9.16 3.03 -22.85
C PRO A 312 7.67 2.83 -22.53
N HIS A 313 7.30 1.75 -21.82
CA HIS A 313 5.95 1.66 -21.23
C HIS A 313 5.83 2.68 -20.09
N PRO A 314 4.79 3.55 -20.03
CA PRO A 314 4.73 4.65 -19.08
C PRO A 314 4.90 4.24 -17.61
N GLY A 315 4.16 3.22 -17.13
CA GLY A 315 4.26 2.78 -15.74
C GLY A 315 5.61 2.14 -15.43
N GLN A 316 6.23 1.47 -16.40
CA GLN A 316 7.55 0.87 -16.27
C GLN A 316 8.66 1.94 -16.23
N GLN A 317 8.70 2.79 -17.25
CA GLN A 317 9.76 3.77 -17.48
C GLN A 317 9.64 4.98 -16.57
N ILE A 318 8.54 5.71 -16.76
CA ILE A 318 8.41 7.09 -16.28
C ILE A 318 8.29 7.05 -14.76
N GLU A 319 7.76 5.95 -14.23
CA GLU A 319 7.51 5.81 -12.82
C GLU A 319 8.39 4.76 -12.15
N ALA A 320 8.09 3.46 -12.32
CA ALA A 320 8.71 2.44 -11.48
C ALA A 320 10.23 2.43 -11.57
N ALA A 321 10.80 2.39 -12.78
CA ALA A 321 12.25 2.40 -12.97
C ALA A 321 12.87 3.71 -12.51
N HIS A 322 12.33 4.85 -12.93
CA HIS A 322 12.86 6.17 -12.58
C HIS A 322 12.88 6.40 -11.06
N ASN A 323 11.78 6.07 -10.37
CA ASN A 323 11.67 6.20 -8.94
C ASN A 323 12.68 5.32 -8.22
N ILE A 324 12.73 4.02 -8.53
CA ILE A 324 13.67 3.09 -7.90
C ILE A 324 15.12 3.51 -8.18
N PHE A 325 15.43 3.88 -9.42
CA PHE A 325 16.76 4.34 -9.81
C PHE A 325 17.19 5.59 -9.01
N THR A 326 16.27 6.54 -8.81
CA THR A 326 16.54 7.78 -8.07
C THR A 326 16.65 7.55 -6.57
N LEU A 327 15.84 6.64 -6.00
CA LEU A 327 15.90 6.28 -4.59
C LEU A 327 17.23 5.64 -4.19
N LEU A 328 17.86 4.92 -5.12
CA LEU A 328 19.15 4.26 -4.96
C LEU A 328 20.35 5.18 -5.23
N GLU A 329 20.14 6.45 -5.54
CA GLU A 329 21.24 7.42 -5.63
C GLU A 329 22.04 7.44 -4.33
N GLU A 330 23.37 7.47 -4.47
CA GLU A 330 24.33 7.56 -3.35
C GLU A 330 24.31 6.37 -2.37
N SER A 331 23.52 5.33 -2.62
CA SER A 331 23.54 4.11 -1.81
C SER A 331 24.94 3.48 -1.84
N LYS A 332 25.46 3.14 -0.66
CA LYS A 332 26.70 2.37 -0.47
C LYS A 332 26.45 0.87 -0.37
N LEU A 333 25.19 0.47 -0.29
CA LEU A 333 24.76 -0.93 -0.21
C LEU A 333 24.43 -1.50 -1.59
N ALA A 334 23.73 -0.74 -2.44
CA ALA A 334 23.45 -1.15 -3.81
C ALA A 334 24.69 -0.99 -4.71
N ARG A 335 24.85 -1.89 -5.68
CA ARG A 335 25.88 -1.79 -6.71
C ARG A 335 25.47 -0.73 -7.74
N LEU A 336 26.12 0.43 -7.68
CA LEU A 336 25.84 1.57 -8.57
C LEU A 336 26.46 1.41 -9.97
N HIS A 337 27.59 0.71 -10.06
CA HIS A 337 28.28 0.45 -11.32
C HIS A 337 28.68 -1.02 -11.38
N GLU A 338 28.33 -1.69 -12.47
CA GLU A 338 28.80 -3.05 -12.74
C GLU A 338 30.22 -2.97 -13.31
N THR A 339 31.15 -3.69 -12.68
CA THR A 339 32.54 -3.75 -13.17
C THR A 339 32.63 -4.78 -14.30
N GLU A 340 33.19 -4.37 -15.44
CA GLU A 340 33.62 -5.31 -16.48
C GLU A 340 34.85 -6.07 -15.99
N VAL A 341 34.79 -7.40 -16.07
CA VAL A 341 35.84 -8.30 -15.59
C VAL A 341 36.10 -9.37 -16.64
N ASN A 342 37.29 -10.00 -16.62
CA ASN A 342 37.59 -11.07 -17.58
C ASN A 342 36.73 -12.30 -17.28
N ILE A 343 36.55 -13.17 -18.28
CA ILE A 343 35.79 -14.42 -18.13
C ILE A 343 36.29 -15.31 -16.97
N HIS A 344 37.58 -15.28 -16.68
CA HIS A 344 38.19 -16.04 -15.58
C HIS A 344 37.87 -15.43 -14.20
N ASP A 345 37.75 -14.11 -14.11
CA ASP A 345 37.48 -13.39 -12.86
C ASP A 345 36.02 -13.52 -12.42
N ASP A 346 35.11 -13.75 -13.39
CA ASP A 346 33.66 -13.95 -13.15
C ASP A 346 33.25 -15.44 -13.16
N GLN A 347 34.23 -16.35 -13.23
CA GLN A 347 33.95 -17.76 -13.41
C GLN A 347 33.15 -18.32 -12.23
N TYR A 348 32.04 -19.00 -12.52
CA TYR A 348 31.12 -19.59 -11.53
C TYR A 348 30.41 -18.58 -10.62
N SER A 349 30.46 -17.29 -10.94
CA SER A 349 29.71 -16.24 -10.27
C SER A 349 28.34 -16.04 -10.92
N LEU A 350 27.31 -15.76 -10.11
CA LEU A 350 26.01 -15.35 -10.64
C LEU A 350 26.09 -13.88 -11.06
N ARG A 351 26.16 -13.64 -12.37
CA ARG A 351 26.36 -12.30 -12.94
C ARG A 351 25.17 -11.35 -12.74
N GLN A 352 23.95 -11.86 -12.62
CA GLN A 352 22.73 -11.03 -12.60
C GLN A 352 21.90 -11.28 -11.35
N ASP A 353 21.27 -10.22 -10.85
CA ASP A 353 20.22 -10.36 -9.86
C ASP A 353 19.05 -11.20 -10.41
N ARG A 354 18.33 -11.86 -9.51
CA ARG A 354 17.13 -12.60 -9.86
C ARG A 354 15.98 -11.64 -10.18
N TYR A 355 14.96 -12.20 -10.83
CA TYR A 355 13.87 -11.42 -11.42
C TYR A 355 13.09 -10.54 -10.44
N PRO A 356 12.82 -10.96 -9.17
CA PRO A 356 12.09 -10.12 -8.24
C PRO A 356 12.69 -8.73 -8.02
N LEU A 357 14.01 -8.56 -8.18
CA LEU A 357 14.64 -7.23 -8.26
C LEU A 357 14.74 -6.75 -9.71
N ARG A 358 15.45 -7.50 -10.57
CA ARG A 358 15.86 -7.02 -11.90
C ARG A 358 14.69 -6.69 -12.83
N THR A 359 13.56 -7.37 -12.69
CA THR A 359 12.38 -7.14 -13.54
C THR A 359 11.28 -6.36 -12.83
N ALA A 360 11.56 -5.79 -11.64
CA ALA A 360 10.54 -5.11 -10.84
C ALA A 360 9.84 -3.97 -11.60
N PRO A 361 10.51 -3.09 -12.37
CA PRO A 361 9.81 -2.06 -13.15
C PRO A 361 8.87 -2.64 -14.20
N GLN A 362 9.29 -3.70 -14.91
CA GLN A 362 8.49 -4.37 -15.93
C GLN A 362 7.27 -5.05 -15.30
N PHE A 363 7.40 -5.52 -14.06
CA PHE A 363 6.33 -6.19 -13.33
C PHE A 363 5.34 -5.20 -12.71
N LEU A 364 5.82 -4.11 -12.11
CA LEU A 364 5.02 -3.05 -11.49
C LEU A 364 4.32 -2.15 -12.51
N GLY A 365 4.98 -1.86 -13.64
CA GLY A 365 4.52 -0.88 -14.61
C GLY A 365 3.06 -1.06 -15.07
N PRO A 366 2.65 -2.25 -15.53
CA PRO A 366 1.26 -2.49 -15.93
C PRO A 366 0.26 -2.30 -14.78
N GLN A 367 0.66 -2.62 -13.55
CA GLN A 367 -0.21 -2.50 -12.37
C GLN A 367 -0.47 -1.01 -12.04
N ILE A 368 0.57 -0.18 -12.19
CA ILE A 368 0.49 1.27 -12.04
C ILE A 368 -0.45 1.87 -13.11
N GLU A 369 -0.33 1.42 -14.36
CA GLU A 369 -1.20 1.87 -15.46
C GLU A 369 -2.67 1.51 -15.21
N ASP A 370 -2.95 0.32 -14.68
CA ASP A 370 -4.30 -0.09 -14.30
C ASP A 370 -4.88 0.75 -13.15
N ILE A 371 -4.09 1.05 -12.11
CA ILE A 371 -4.52 1.89 -10.99
C ILE A 371 -4.77 3.33 -11.45
N LEU A 372 -3.94 3.88 -12.34
CA LEU A 372 -4.17 5.19 -12.96
C LEU A 372 -5.47 5.21 -13.77
N SER A 373 -5.73 4.16 -14.55
CA SER A 373 -6.99 4.01 -15.28
C SER A 373 -8.20 3.96 -14.33
N ALA A 374 -8.07 3.24 -13.21
CA ALA A 374 -9.11 3.15 -12.19
C ALA A 374 -9.39 4.49 -11.51
N LEU A 375 -8.35 5.28 -11.19
CA LEU A 375 -8.49 6.65 -10.65
C LEU A 375 -9.33 7.54 -11.56
N VAL A 376 -9.09 7.50 -12.88
CA VAL A 376 -9.87 8.29 -13.85
C VAL A 376 -11.33 7.87 -13.83
N ALA A 377 -11.61 6.56 -13.89
CA ALA A 377 -12.97 6.04 -13.90
C ALA A 377 -13.75 6.41 -12.63
N ILE A 378 -13.15 6.22 -11.45
CA ILE A 378 -13.82 6.50 -10.17
C ILE A 378 -13.99 8.01 -9.93
N THR A 379 -13.02 8.83 -10.33
CA THR A 379 -13.18 10.29 -10.26
C THR A 379 -14.32 10.77 -11.16
N GLN A 380 -14.46 10.20 -12.35
CA GLN A 380 -15.60 10.49 -13.23
C GLN A 380 -16.93 10.05 -12.60
N GLU A 381 -16.98 8.87 -11.99
CA GLU A 381 -18.18 8.36 -11.30
C GLU A 381 -18.62 9.30 -10.16
N CYS A 382 -17.67 9.77 -9.34
CA CYS A 382 -17.93 10.72 -8.25
C CYS A 382 -18.53 12.05 -8.72
N ASN A 383 -18.31 12.40 -9.99
CA ASN A 383 -18.77 13.64 -10.63
C ASN A 383 -19.78 13.36 -11.75
N SER A 384 -20.56 12.29 -11.65
CA SER A 384 -21.61 11.94 -12.61
C SER A 384 -22.99 12.02 -11.99
N THR A 385 -24.01 12.30 -12.80
CA THR A 385 -25.40 12.11 -12.37
C THR A 385 -25.76 10.65 -12.61
N THR A 386 -25.78 9.88 -11.52
CA THR A 386 -26.25 8.50 -11.49
C THR A 386 -27.65 8.48 -10.91
N ASP A 387 -28.68 8.63 -11.75
CA ASP A 387 -30.10 8.64 -11.38
C ASP A 387 -30.96 8.24 -12.59
N ASN A 388 -32.21 7.87 -12.37
CA ASN A 388 -33.22 7.66 -13.39
C ASN A 388 -34.65 7.88 -12.83
N PRO A 389 -35.55 8.54 -13.56
CA PRO A 389 -35.28 9.24 -14.82
C PRO A 389 -34.51 10.54 -14.57
N LEU A 390 -33.77 10.95 -15.59
CA LEU A 390 -33.08 12.25 -15.62
C LEU A 390 -34.04 13.32 -16.11
N VAL A 391 -33.94 14.49 -15.52
CA VAL A 391 -34.82 15.63 -15.79
C VAL A 391 -33.99 16.74 -16.41
N ASP A 392 -34.32 17.11 -17.65
CA ASP A 392 -33.74 18.28 -18.29
C ASP A 392 -34.61 19.50 -17.98
N GLY A 393 -34.14 20.31 -17.02
CA GLY A 393 -34.83 21.52 -16.60
C GLY A 393 -34.89 22.62 -17.67
N GLU A 394 -34.04 22.56 -18.70
CA GLU A 394 -34.05 23.56 -19.78
C GLU A 394 -35.10 23.26 -20.84
N THR A 395 -35.29 21.98 -21.18
CA THR A 395 -36.25 21.54 -22.22
C THR A 395 -37.59 21.10 -21.66
N GLY A 396 -37.66 20.75 -20.38
CA GLY A 396 -38.85 20.15 -19.78
C GLY A 396 -39.01 18.65 -20.05
N GLU A 397 -37.99 18.02 -20.66
CA GLU A 397 -37.99 16.61 -21.00
C GLU A 397 -37.55 15.73 -19.81
N VAL A 398 -38.10 14.50 -19.79
CA VAL A 398 -37.75 13.48 -18.81
C VAL A 398 -37.16 12.29 -19.56
N HIS A 399 -35.85 12.09 -19.40
CA HIS A 399 -35.08 11.06 -20.09
C HIS A 399 -34.98 9.80 -19.23
N HIS A 400 -35.29 8.65 -19.84
CA HIS A 400 -35.20 7.35 -19.20
C HIS A 400 -33.93 6.65 -19.69
N GLY A 401 -33.10 6.16 -18.77
CA GLY A 401 -31.80 5.57 -19.09
C GLY A 401 -31.26 4.68 -17.98
N GLY A 402 -29.98 4.33 -18.09
CA GLY A 402 -29.31 3.36 -17.21
C GLY A 402 -28.12 3.93 -16.42
N ASN A 403 -28.06 5.24 -16.17
CA ASN A 403 -26.91 5.88 -15.50
C ASN A 403 -26.67 5.40 -14.06
N PHE A 404 -27.57 4.60 -13.52
CA PHE A 404 -27.45 3.94 -12.23
C PHE A 404 -26.58 2.66 -12.26
N GLN A 405 -26.14 2.23 -13.44
CA GLN A 405 -25.38 1.01 -13.65
C GLN A 405 -23.87 1.25 -13.43
N ALA A 406 -23.33 0.69 -12.35
CA ALA A 406 -21.96 0.99 -11.90
C ALA A 406 -20.86 0.09 -12.50
N MET A 407 -21.02 -0.42 -13.73
CA MET A 407 -20.04 -1.38 -14.29
C MET A 407 -18.63 -0.80 -14.42
N ALA A 408 -18.51 0.51 -14.63
CA ALA A 408 -17.22 1.21 -14.63
C ALA A 408 -16.48 1.07 -13.28
N VAL A 409 -17.22 1.12 -12.16
CA VAL A 409 -16.69 0.91 -10.82
C VAL A 409 -16.21 -0.53 -10.64
N THR A 410 -16.99 -1.52 -11.08
CA THR A 410 -16.58 -2.93 -11.03
C THR A 410 -15.29 -3.17 -11.77
N ASN A 411 -15.19 -2.70 -13.02
CA ASN A 411 -13.97 -2.83 -13.82
C ASN A 411 -12.76 -2.14 -13.17
N ALA A 412 -12.96 -0.97 -12.57
CA ALA A 412 -11.91 -0.26 -11.83
C ALA A 412 -11.46 -1.03 -10.58
N MET A 413 -12.39 -1.61 -9.83
CA MET A 413 -12.09 -2.38 -8.62
C MET A 413 -11.42 -3.72 -8.91
N GLU A 414 -11.83 -4.42 -9.97
CA GLU A 414 -11.24 -5.71 -10.34
C GLU A 414 -9.81 -5.59 -10.85
N LYS A 415 -9.56 -4.63 -11.75
CA LYS A 415 -8.17 -4.39 -12.22
C LYS A 415 -7.27 -3.95 -11.05
N THR A 416 -7.79 -3.10 -10.16
CA THR A 416 -7.05 -2.68 -8.96
C THR A 416 -6.75 -3.89 -8.08
N ARG A 417 -7.71 -4.78 -7.85
CA ARG A 417 -7.52 -5.96 -7.01
C ARG A 417 -6.49 -6.93 -7.58
N LEU A 418 -6.50 -7.14 -8.89
CA LEU A 418 -5.47 -7.92 -9.58
C LEU A 418 -4.08 -7.27 -9.48
N ALA A 419 -4.00 -5.95 -9.67
CA ALA A 419 -2.78 -5.17 -9.47
C ALA A 419 -2.21 -5.34 -8.04
N LEU A 420 -3.06 -5.27 -7.01
CA LEU A 420 -2.66 -5.46 -5.62
C LEU A 420 -2.08 -6.87 -5.36
N HIS A 421 -2.69 -7.92 -5.95
CA HIS A 421 -2.14 -9.26 -5.88
C HIS A 421 -0.75 -9.35 -6.52
N HIS A 422 -0.57 -8.81 -7.72
CA HIS A 422 0.72 -8.80 -8.40
C HIS A 422 1.78 -8.04 -7.59
N ILE A 423 1.45 -6.86 -7.06
CA ILE A 423 2.35 -6.13 -6.15
C ILE A 423 2.75 -7.02 -4.96
N GLY A 424 1.77 -7.65 -4.30
CA GLY A 424 2.04 -8.58 -3.21
C GLY A 424 2.93 -9.77 -3.62
N LYS A 425 2.73 -10.31 -4.83
CA LYS A 425 3.52 -11.42 -5.37
C LYS A 425 4.98 -11.04 -5.61
N LEU A 426 5.23 -9.83 -6.11
CA LEU A 426 6.59 -9.30 -6.27
C LEU A 426 7.29 -9.16 -4.92
N LEU A 427 6.65 -8.50 -3.96
CA LEU A 427 7.21 -8.25 -2.64
C LEU A 427 7.42 -9.56 -1.85
N PHE A 428 6.50 -10.51 -1.96
CA PHE A 428 6.69 -11.86 -1.41
C PHE A 428 7.93 -12.53 -2.00
N ALA A 429 8.11 -12.49 -3.34
CA ALA A 429 9.27 -13.10 -3.96
C ALA A 429 10.57 -12.44 -3.48
N GLN A 430 10.63 -11.11 -3.42
CA GLN A 430 11.79 -10.39 -2.86
C GLN A 430 12.05 -10.76 -1.39
N SER A 431 11.00 -10.89 -0.57
CA SER A 431 11.07 -11.36 0.82
C SER A 431 11.69 -12.76 0.93
N THR A 432 11.24 -13.71 0.09
CA THR A 432 11.76 -15.09 0.10
C THR A 432 13.24 -15.15 -0.29
N GLU A 433 13.70 -14.30 -1.21
CA GLU A 433 15.13 -14.22 -1.54
C GLU A 433 15.93 -13.70 -0.36
N LEU A 434 15.43 -12.67 0.32
CA LEU A 434 16.12 -12.00 1.42
C LEU A 434 16.35 -12.91 2.63
N VAL A 435 15.38 -13.76 2.97
CA VAL A 435 15.48 -14.66 4.13
C VAL A 435 16.29 -15.94 3.84
N ASN A 436 16.58 -16.23 2.57
CA ASN A 436 17.28 -17.45 2.15
C ASN A 436 18.80 -17.21 1.99
N PRO A 437 19.67 -17.86 2.78
CA PRO A 437 21.12 -17.63 2.76
C PRO A 437 21.77 -18.03 1.42
N THR A 438 21.11 -18.86 0.60
CA THR A 438 21.60 -19.23 -0.74
C THR A 438 21.29 -18.18 -1.81
N MET A 439 20.49 -17.15 -1.48
CA MET A 439 19.99 -16.15 -2.41
C MET A 439 20.27 -14.72 -1.97
N ASN A 440 20.56 -14.48 -0.69
CA ASN A 440 20.62 -13.15 -0.09
C ASN A 440 22.02 -12.50 -0.03
N ASN A 441 23.01 -13.06 -0.73
CA ASN A 441 24.37 -12.53 -0.83
C ASN A 441 25.05 -12.34 0.53
N GLY A 442 25.13 -13.41 1.32
CA GLY A 442 25.92 -13.44 2.57
C GLY A 442 25.20 -12.96 3.82
N LEU A 443 23.88 -12.76 3.79
CA LEU A 443 23.09 -12.55 5.01
C LEU A 443 22.80 -13.90 5.70
N PRO A 444 22.65 -13.92 7.04
CA PRO A 444 22.37 -15.14 7.79
C PRO A 444 20.98 -15.72 7.46
N PRO A 445 20.77 -17.04 7.66
CA PRO A 445 19.48 -17.67 7.44
C PRO A 445 18.39 -17.00 8.26
N SER A 446 17.24 -16.73 7.64
CA SER A 446 16.09 -16.07 8.30
C SER A 446 16.45 -14.72 8.95
N LEU A 447 17.53 -14.07 8.50
CA LEU A 447 18.03 -12.79 9.03
C LEU A 447 18.31 -12.83 10.55
N ALA A 448 18.84 -13.94 11.04
CA ALA A 448 19.25 -14.11 12.42
C ALA A 448 20.42 -13.18 12.79
N ALA A 449 20.25 -12.33 13.80
CA ALA A 449 21.32 -11.42 14.25
C ALA A 449 22.39 -12.11 15.10
N THR A 450 22.05 -13.27 15.68
CA THR A 450 22.89 -14.04 16.60
C THR A 450 23.21 -15.40 15.99
N ASP A 451 23.60 -16.37 16.82
CA ASP A 451 23.91 -17.73 16.37
C ASP A 451 22.69 -18.40 15.70
N PRO A 452 22.80 -18.83 14.42
CA PRO A 452 21.71 -19.43 13.65
C PRO A 452 21.09 -20.68 14.28
N SER A 453 21.84 -21.41 15.11
CA SER A 453 21.33 -22.60 15.80
C SER A 453 20.23 -22.28 16.83
N LEU A 454 20.20 -21.03 17.34
CA LEU A 454 19.29 -20.59 18.41
C LEU A 454 18.43 -19.38 18.02
N ASN A 455 18.48 -18.93 16.76
CA ASN A 455 17.73 -17.77 16.31
C ASN A 455 17.14 -17.99 14.91
N TYR A 456 15.82 -18.19 14.86
CA TYR A 456 15.07 -18.45 13.62
C TYR A 456 14.34 -17.23 13.06
N HIS A 457 14.35 -16.10 13.77
CA HIS A 457 13.78 -14.79 13.42
C HIS A 457 12.69 -14.80 12.32
N ALA A 458 13.05 -14.48 11.07
CA ALA A 458 12.09 -14.25 9.98
C ALA A 458 11.39 -15.50 9.46
N LYS A 459 11.67 -16.70 9.99
CA LYS A 459 11.02 -17.94 9.56
C LYS A 459 9.50 -17.90 9.71
N GLY A 460 9.00 -17.33 10.80
CA GLY A 460 7.55 -17.14 10.99
C GLY A 460 6.96 -16.15 9.99
N ILE A 461 7.73 -15.12 9.61
CA ILE A 461 7.33 -14.09 8.64
C ILE A 461 7.27 -14.67 7.23
N ASP A 462 8.23 -15.52 6.86
CA ASP A 462 8.25 -16.23 5.57
C ASP A 462 6.96 -17.07 5.39
N ILE A 463 6.58 -17.84 6.42
CA ILE A 463 5.32 -18.61 6.44
C ILE A 463 4.11 -17.68 6.33
N ALA A 464 4.08 -16.59 7.10
CA ALA A 464 2.97 -15.65 7.12
C ALA A 464 2.78 -14.95 5.76
N THR A 465 3.88 -14.47 5.16
CA THR A 465 3.83 -13.81 3.84
C THR A 465 3.43 -14.76 2.72
N ALA A 466 3.75 -16.06 2.82
CA ALA A 466 3.22 -17.09 1.92
C ALA A 466 1.69 -17.25 2.04
N ALA A 467 1.15 -17.18 3.26
CA ALA A 467 -0.30 -17.20 3.48
C ALA A 467 -0.96 -15.93 2.90
N TYR A 468 -0.38 -14.75 3.14
CA TYR A 468 -0.93 -13.48 2.66
C TYR A 468 -0.97 -13.41 1.13
N VAL A 469 0.09 -13.82 0.43
CA VAL A 469 0.09 -13.81 -1.04
C VAL A 469 -0.89 -14.82 -1.62
N ALA A 470 -1.11 -15.96 -0.95
CA ALA A 470 -2.10 -16.94 -1.35
C ALA A 470 -3.52 -16.39 -1.21
N GLU A 471 -3.83 -15.72 -0.09
CA GLU A 471 -5.13 -15.06 0.12
C GLU A 471 -5.36 -13.90 -0.88
N LEU A 472 -4.33 -13.09 -1.15
CA LEU A 472 -4.39 -12.08 -2.21
C LEU A 472 -4.74 -12.71 -3.57
N GLY A 473 -4.19 -13.87 -3.88
CA GLY A 473 -4.48 -14.60 -5.12
C GLY A 473 -5.93 -15.05 -5.21
N TYR A 474 -6.49 -15.53 -4.10
CA TYR A 474 -7.92 -15.85 -4.01
C TYR A 474 -8.79 -14.60 -4.21
N LEU A 475 -8.47 -13.51 -3.50
CA LEU A 475 -9.23 -12.25 -3.57
C LEU A 475 -9.17 -11.62 -4.98
N ALA A 476 -8.11 -11.85 -5.75
CA ALA A 476 -7.98 -11.34 -7.12
C ALA A 476 -9.02 -11.90 -8.11
N THR A 477 -9.79 -12.93 -7.73
CA THR A 477 -10.87 -13.48 -8.57
C THR A 477 -11.91 -12.39 -8.91
N PRO A 478 -12.39 -12.31 -10.16
CA PRO A 478 -13.41 -11.34 -10.54
C PRO A 478 -14.75 -11.64 -9.86
N VAL A 479 -15.44 -10.59 -9.44
CA VAL A 479 -16.82 -10.63 -8.93
C VAL A 479 -17.82 -10.56 -10.09
N SER A 480 -17.46 -9.85 -11.17
CA SER A 480 -18.28 -9.61 -12.36
C SER A 480 -18.71 -10.88 -13.09
N THR A 481 -17.98 -11.98 -12.95
CA THR A 481 -18.36 -13.29 -13.52
C THR A 481 -19.50 -13.97 -12.77
N HIS A 482 -19.93 -13.42 -11.63
CA HIS A 482 -20.98 -13.98 -10.77
C HIS A 482 -22.31 -13.24 -10.86
N ILE A 483 -22.48 -12.34 -11.84
CA ILE A 483 -23.74 -11.62 -12.09
C ILE A 483 -24.90 -12.61 -12.21
N GLN A 484 -25.95 -12.38 -11.42
CA GLN A 484 -27.18 -13.16 -11.44
C GLN A 484 -28.32 -12.33 -12.04
N SER A 485 -29.28 -13.01 -12.64
CA SER A 485 -30.51 -12.35 -13.08
C SER A 485 -31.39 -12.04 -11.87
N ALA A 486 -31.59 -10.75 -11.58
CA ALA A 486 -32.28 -10.29 -10.39
C ALA A 486 -33.56 -9.50 -10.71
N GLU A 487 -34.40 -9.31 -9.69
CA GLU A 487 -35.56 -8.41 -9.71
C GLU A 487 -36.50 -8.68 -10.90
N MET A 488 -37.23 -9.80 -10.85
CA MET A 488 -38.15 -10.26 -11.92
C MET A 488 -37.49 -10.30 -13.32
N HIS A 489 -36.19 -10.60 -13.38
CA HIS A 489 -35.35 -10.56 -14.59
C HIS A 489 -35.17 -9.18 -15.23
N ASN A 490 -35.72 -8.10 -14.65
CA ASN A 490 -35.48 -6.75 -15.14
C ASN A 490 -34.01 -6.33 -14.93
N GLN A 491 -33.40 -6.74 -13.82
CA GLN A 491 -32.00 -6.48 -13.51
C GLN A 491 -31.13 -7.69 -13.88
N ALA A 492 -31.35 -8.23 -15.10
CA ALA A 492 -30.63 -9.39 -15.63
C ALA A 492 -29.12 -9.14 -15.79
N VAL A 493 -28.73 -7.88 -15.96
CA VAL A 493 -27.35 -7.43 -15.91
C VAL A 493 -27.20 -6.38 -14.81
N ASN A 494 -26.19 -6.55 -13.97
CA ASN A 494 -25.91 -5.68 -12.83
C ASN A 494 -24.39 -5.65 -12.59
N SER A 495 -23.90 -4.62 -11.91
CA SER A 495 -22.46 -4.40 -11.82
C SER A 495 -21.81 -5.15 -10.67
N LEU A 496 -22.54 -5.40 -9.57
CA LEU A 496 -21.97 -5.88 -8.31
C LEU A 496 -20.85 -4.95 -7.76
N ALA A 497 -20.87 -3.66 -8.13
CA ALA A 497 -19.78 -2.72 -7.87
C ALA A 497 -19.42 -2.60 -6.39
N LEU A 498 -20.42 -2.47 -5.50
CA LEU A 498 -20.15 -2.40 -4.06
C LEU A 498 -19.50 -3.69 -3.52
N ILE A 499 -19.85 -4.86 -4.06
CA ILE A 499 -19.21 -6.12 -3.67
C ILE A 499 -17.76 -6.15 -4.15
N SER A 500 -17.50 -5.72 -5.39
CA SER A 500 -16.13 -5.64 -5.93
C SER A 500 -15.27 -4.65 -5.13
N ALA A 501 -15.80 -3.47 -4.80
CA ALA A 501 -15.09 -2.47 -3.98
C ALA A 501 -14.76 -2.99 -2.57
N ARG A 502 -15.69 -3.73 -1.95
CA ARG A 502 -15.47 -4.42 -0.67
C ARG A 502 -14.36 -5.46 -0.75
N ALA A 503 -14.36 -6.30 -1.79
CA ALA A 503 -13.31 -7.28 -2.00
C ALA A 503 -11.93 -6.60 -2.19
N THR A 504 -11.89 -5.46 -2.87
CA THR A 504 -10.66 -4.69 -3.06
C THR A 504 -10.13 -4.10 -1.75
N LEU A 505 -11.00 -3.65 -0.83
CA LEU A 505 -10.57 -3.24 0.51
C LEU A 505 -9.96 -4.39 1.32
N ASN A 506 -10.53 -5.60 1.25
CA ASN A 506 -9.92 -6.77 1.88
C ASN A 506 -8.53 -7.06 1.31
N SER A 507 -8.34 -6.93 -0.02
CA SER A 507 -7.01 -7.09 -0.63
C SER A 507 -6.01 -6.01 -0.17
N LEU A 508 -6.46 -4.78 0.07
CA LEU A 508 -5.61 -3.72 0.61
C LEU A 508 -5.15 -4.04 2.03
N GLU A 509 -6.04 -4.56 2.88
CA GLU A 509 -5.70 -5.00 4.23
C GLU A 509 -4.61 -6.08 4.20
N VAL A 510 -4.83 -7.17 3.46
CA VAL A 510 -3.88 -8.28 3.36
C VAL A 510 -2.54 -7.80 2.77
N LEU A 511 -2.57 -6.98 1.72
CA LEU A 511 -1.34 -6.42 1.13
C LEU A 511 -0.60 -5.54 2.14
N SER A 512 -1.29 -4.70 2.91
CA SER A 512 -0.64 -3.83 3.89
C SER A 512 0.05 -4.62 5.01
N ILE A 513 -0.50 -5.77 5.41
CA ILE A 513 0.13 -6.68 6.39
C ILE A 513 1.39 -7.33 5.79
N LEU A 514 1.32 -7.78 4.53
CA LEU A 514 2.48 -8.30 3.80
C LEU A 514 3.57 -7.24 3.68
N MET A 515 3.22 -6.01 3.31
CA MET A 515 4.16 -4.91 3.17
C MET A 515 4.79 -4.52 4.51
N ALA A 516 4.00 -4.46 5.59
CA ALA A 516 4.54 -4.21 6.93
C ALA A 516 5.54 -5.29 7.36
N SER A 517 5.21 -6.56 7.08
CA SER A 517 6.09 -7.70 7.33
C SER A 517 7.39 -7.60 6.52
N TYR A 518 7.30 -7.18 5.25
CA TYR A 518 8.47 -7.02 4.39
C TYR A 518 9.35 -5.84 4.83
N ILE A 519 8.76 -4.70 5.16
CA ILE A 519 9.47 -3.52 5.69
C ILE A 519 10.21 -3.87 6.98
N TYR A 520 9.59 -4.63 7.87
CA TYR A 520 10.22 -5.10 9.11
C TYR A 520 11.50 -5.89 8.83
N ILE A 521 11.45 -6.89 7.92
CA ILE A 521 12.63 -7.71 7.61
C ILE A 521 13.65 -6.96 6.75
N LEU A 522 13.24 -6.00 5.93
CA LEU A 522 14.14 -5.09 5.22
C LEU A 522 14.97 -4.30 6.22
N CYS A 523 14.34 -3.70 7.24
CA CYS A 523 15.06 -2.96 8.26
C CYS A 523 16.05 -3.86 9.02
N GLN A 524 15.67 -5.10 9.33
CA GLN A 524 16.59 -6.07 9.96
C GLN A 524 17.79 -6.36 9.04
N ALA A 525 17.55 -6.62 7.75
CA ALA A 525 18.60 -6.92 6.80
C ALA A 525 19.58 -5.73 6.65
N LEU A 526 19.07 -4.50 6.64
CA LEU A 526 19.87 -3.28 6.57
C LEU A 526 20.76 -3.12 7.81
N ASP A 527 20.24 -3.39 9.02
CA ASP A 527 21.05 -3.41 10.25
C ASP A 527 22.18 -4.44 10.16
N LEU A 528 21.86 -5.65 9.66
CA LEU A 528 22.85 -6.71 9.47
C LEU A 528 23.92 -6.33 8.45
N ARG A 529 23.57 -5.61 7.37
CA ARG A 529 24.54 -5.10 6.40
C ARG A 529 25.48 -4.07 7.03
N ALA A 530 24.96 -3.17 7.86
CA ALA A 530 25.80 -2.22 8.60
C ALA A 530 26.77 -2.96 9.55
N LEU A 531 26.27 -3.94 10.30
CA LEU A 531 27.10 -4.80 11.16
C LEU A 531 28.18 -5.53 10.36
N GLN A 532 27.82 -6.12 9.22
CA GLN A 532 28.78 -6.81 8.33
C GLN A 532 29.86 -5.87 7.81
N SER A 533 29.51 -4.63 7.46
CA SER A 533 30.46 -3.62 6.99
C SER A 533 31.49 -3.29 8.07
N GLU A 534 31.04 -3.04 9.30
CA GLU A 534 31.92 -2.79 10.44
C GLU A 534 32.78 -4.01 10.81
N PHE A 535 32.18 -5.21 10.77
CA PHE A 535 32.88 -6.46 11.01
C PHE A 535 34.00 -6.69 10.01
N VAL A 536 33.74 -6.50 8.71
CA VAL A 536 34.74 -6.64 7.64
C VAL A 536 35.88 -5.64 7.81
N SER A 537 35.59 -4.40 8.23
CA SER A 537 36.60 -3.39 8.51
C SER A 537 37.50 -3.81 9.69
N GLY A 538 36.90 -4.28 10.79
CA GLY A 538 37.65 -4.79 11.93
C GLY A 538 38.45 -6.06 11.61
N LEU A 539 37.90 -6.95 10.79
CA LEU A 539 38.58 -8.17 10.35
C LEU A 539 39.85 -7.84 9.53
N LYS A 540 39.79 -6.82 8.66
CA LYS A 540 40.98 -6.34 7.94
C LYS A 540 42.10 -5.94 8.90
N ASN A 541 41.76 -5.22 9.98
CA ASN A 541 42.74 -4.82 10.99
C ASN A 541 43.31 -6.03 11.73
N ILE A 542 42.46 -6.98 12.13
CA ILE A 542 42.91 -8.24 12.77
C ILE A 542 43.87 -9.00 11.86
N ILE A 543 43.55 -9.16 10.57
CA ILE A 543 44.43 -9.85 9.61
C ILE A 543 45.78 -9.14 9.53
N ASN A 544 45.80 -7.82 9.40
CA ASN A 544 47.05 -7.04 9.33
C ASN A 544 47.90 -7.21 10.59
N ASP A 545 47.30 -7.03 11.77
CA ASP A 545 48.00 -7.13 13.05
C ASP A 545 48.63 -8.52 13.24
N GLU A 546 47.86 -9.58 12.99
CA GLU A 546 48.34 -10.95 13.14
C GLU A 546 49.37 -11.33 12.07
N LEU A 547 49.23 -10.80 10.84
CA LEU A 547 50.20 -11.04 9.78
C LEU A 547 51.56 -10.43 10.14
N VAL A 548 51.58 -9.18 10.60
CA VAL A 548 52.79 -8.49 11.03
C VAL A 548 53.39 -9.16 12.27
N SER A 549 52.56 -9.47 13.27
CA SER A 549 52.99 -10.09 14.53
C SER A 549 53.63 -11.47 14.32
N ILE A 550 53.02 -12.31 13.49
CA ILE A 550 53.41 -13.71 13.33
C ILE A 550 54.41 -13.89 12.19
N PHE A 551 54.23 -13.16 11.08
CA PHE A 551 55.02 -13.35 9.86
C PHE A 551 55.92 -12.16 9.50
N GLY A 552 55.89 -11.05 10.23
CA GLY A 552 56.59 -9.82 9.83
C GLY A 552 58.12 -9.95 9.73
N SER A 553 58.73 -10.91 10.43
CA SER A 553 60.17 -11.21 10.26
C SER A 553 60.50 -11.95 8.95
N PHE A 554 59.48 -12.49 8.27
CA PHE A 554 59.61 -13.30 7.06
C PHE A 554 59.13 -12.59 5.79
N LEU A 555 58.47 -11.44 5.94
CA LEU A 555 57.81 -10.72 4.85
C LEU A 555 58.38 -9.30 4.72
N SER A 556 58.50 -8.82 3.49
CA SER A 556 58.66 -7.39 3.24
C SER A 556 57.31 -6.67 3.34
N ALA A 557 57.32 -5.36 3.59
CA ALA A 557 56.09 -4.56 3.68
C ALA A 557 55.18 -4.68 2.43
N SER A 558 55.75 -4.84 1.23
CA SER A 558 54.95 -5.05 0.01
C SER A 558 54.31 -6.45 -0.06
N GLN A 559 55.01 -7.46 0.43
CA GLN A 559 54.49 -8.82 0.53
C GLN A 559 53.38 -8.91 1.57
N GLU A 560 53.55 -8.24 2.73
CA GLU A 560 52.52 -8.14 3.76
C GLU A 560 51.23 -7.53 3.22
N ASP A 561 51.28 -6.39 2.53
CA ASP A 561 50.09 -5.74 1.97
C ASP A 561 49.41 -6.60 0.90
N THR A 562 50.19 -7.22 0.02
CA THR A 562 49.67 -8.10 -1.05
C THR A 562 48.98 -9.33 -0.46
N LEU A 563 49.64 -9.99 0.49
CA LEU A 563 49.11 -11.18 1.14
C LEU A 563 47.88 -10.83 1.96
N SER A 564 47.91 -9.76 2.75
CA SER A 564 46.75 -9.29 3.53
C SER A 564 45.52 -9.05 2.66
N LYS A 565 45.66 -8.36 1.52
CA LYS A 565 44.55 -8.15 0.58
C LYS A 565 44.00 -9.46 0.05
N LYS A 566 44.87 -10.42 -0.30
CA LYS A 566 44.48 -11.76 -0.77
C LYS A 566 43.72 -12.53 0.32
N LEU A 567 44.24 -12.51 1.55
CA LEU A 567 43.63 -13.17 2.71
C LEU A 567 42.26 -12.59 3.02
N LEU A 568 42.12 -11.27 3.03
CA LEU A 568 40.84 -10.60 3.25
C LEU A 568 39.79 -11.00 2.20
N THR A 569 40.17 -11.06 0.92
CA THR A 569 39.27 -11.49 -0.16
C THR A 569 38.80 -12.94 0.03
N ILE A 570 39.70 -13.84 0.38
CA ILE A 570 39.38 -15.25 0.64
C ILE A 570 38.43 -15.37 1.84
N MET A 571 38.74 -14.69 2.93
CA MET A 571 37.92 -14.71 4.14
C MET A 571 36.53 -14.11 3.89
N LYS A 572 36.41 -13.03 3.12
CA LYS A 572 35.10 -12.48 2.69
C LYS A 572 34.27 -13.52 1.95
N SER A 573 34.85 -14.20 0.95
CA SER A 573 34.14 -15.26 0.21
C SER A 573 33.74 -16.42 1.13
N SER A 574 34.58 -16.77 2.11
CA SER A 574 34.24 -17.80 3.09
C SER A 574 33.11 -17.36 4.03
N LEU A 575 33.09 -16.10 4.48
CA LEU A 575 32.03 -15.57 5.35
C LEU A 575 30.66 -15.69 4.68
N GLU A 576 30.56 -15.34 3.40
CA GLU A 576 29.31 -15.43 2.63
C GLU A 576 28.79 -16.88 2.52
N LYS A 577 29.68 -17.87 2.52
CA LYS A 577 29.35 -19.30 2.38
C LYS A 577 29.10 -20.01 3.71
N THR A 578 29.52 -19.41 4.83
CA THR A 578 29.49 -20.03 6.17
C THR A 578 28.45 -19.40 7.10
N THR A 579 27.54 -18.57 6.56
CA THR A 579 26.52 -17.84 7.34
C THR A 579 25.53 -18.73 8.10
N THR A 580 25.49 -20.03 7.81
CA THR A 580 24.67 -21.02 8.50
C THR A 580 25.34 -21.62 9.74
N MET A 581 26.60 -21.26 10.02
CA MET A 581 27.35 -21.69 11.20
C MET A 581 27.19 -20.70 12.36
N ASP A 582 27.31 -21.18 13.59
CA ASP A 582 27.38 -20.32 14.79
C ASP A 582 28.68 -19.53 14.80
N GLY A 583 28.70 -18.38 15.49
CA GLY A 583 29.74 -17.36 15.31
C GLY A 583 31.17 -17.88 15.48
N VAL A 584 31.43 -18.69 16.52
CA VAL A 584 32.78 -19.25 16.77
C VAL A 584 33.19 -20.21 15.66
N ASP A 585 32.30 -21.15 15.29
CA ASP A 585 32.58 -22.15 14.25
C ASP A 585 32.72 -21.49 12.88
N GLN A 586 31.92 -20.46 12.60
CA GLN A 586 32.02 -19.65 11.39
C GLN A 586 33.40 -19.00 11.28
N MET A 587 33.92 -18.43 12.37
CA MET A 587 35.24 -17.80 12.36
C MET A 587 36.37 -18.81 12.22
N LEU A 588 36.25 -19.99 12.83
CA LEU A 588 37.20 -21.09 12.65
C LEU A 588 37.25 -21.55 11.18
N ALA A 589 36.09 -21.79 10.56
CA ALA A 589 36.00 -22.16 9.15
C ALA A 589 36.55 -21.06 8.23
N THR A 590 36.21 -19.81 8.52
CA THR A 590 36.69 -18.64 7.75
C THR A 590 38.20 -18.48 7.86
N ALA A 591 38.79 -18.57 9.05
CA ALA A 591 40.23 -18.53 9.20
C ALA A 591 40.91 -19.74 8.52
N ALA A 592 40.31 -20.93 8.60
CA ALA A 592 40.82 -22.13 7.94
C ALA A 592 40.93 -21.99 6.41
N SER A 593 40.04 -21.21 5.78
CA SER A 593 40.04 -20.97 4.33
C SER A 593 41.32 -20.31 3.81
N THR A 594 42.10 -19.66 4.67
CA THR A 594 43.37 -18.99 4.30
C THR A 594 44.54 -19.94 4.06
N THR A 595 44.41 -21.21 4.47
CA THR A 595 45.51 -22.19 4.49
C THR A 595 46.19 -22.33 3.13
N THR A 596 45.41 -22.55 2.07
CA THR A 596 45.96 -22.72 0.71
C THR A 596 46.73 -21.49 0.24
N ALA A 597 46.22 -20.29 0.52
CA ALA A 597 46.91 -19.06 0.12
C ALA A 597 48.26 -18.89 0.81
N PHE A 598 48.38 -19.26 2.09
CA PHE A 598 49.67 -19.26 2.78
C PHE A 598 50.62 -20.32 2.22
N VAL A 599 50.14 -21.54 1.98
CA VAL A 599 50.94 -22.64 1.43
C VAL A 599 51.47 -22.26 0.04
N ASP A 600 50.62 -21.71 -0.83
CA ASP A 600 51.02 -21.26 -2.16
C ASP A 600 52.05 -20.13 -2.09
N PHE A 601 51.86 -19.16 -1.19
CA PHE A 601 52.75 -18.02 -1.05
C PHE A 601 54.15 -18.45 -0.61
N PHE A 602 54.24 -19.20 0.50
CA PHE A 602 55.52 -19.65 1.05
C PHE A 602 56.16 -20.82 0.30
N GLY A 603 55.38 -21.54 -0.51
CA GLY A 603 55.88 -22.56 -1.44
C GLY A 603 56.32 -22.00 -2.80
N SER A 604 56.02 -20.72 -3.08
CA SER A 604 56.41 -20.07 -4.34
C SER A 604 57.86 -19.61 -4.32
N SER A 605 58.38 -19.28 -5.51
CA SER A 605 59.71 -18.66 -5.68
C SER A 605 59.84 -17.30 -4.99
N GLU A 606 58.74 -16.69 -4.54
CA GLU A 606 58.77 -15.42 -3.80
C GLU A 606 59.31 -15.58 -2.38
N PHE A 607 59.31 -16.80 -1.82
CA PHE A 607 59.92 -17.11 -0.54
C PHE A 607 61.22 -17.89 -0.74
N THR A 608 62.34 -17.18 -0.64
CA THR A 608 63.66 -17.70 -1.07
C THR A 608 64.37 -18.54 -0.01
N ASP A 609 63.89 -18.54 1.24
CA ASP A 609 64.54 -19.27 2.33
C ASP A 609 63.84 -20.61 2.65
N ALA A 610 64.17 -21.63 1.86
CA ALA A 610 63.66 -22.99 2.04
C ALA A 610 63.98 -23.59 3.42
N SER A 611 64.99 -23.08 4.14
CA SER A 611 65.35 -23.60 5.47
C SER A 611 64.32 -23.25 6.55
N LEU A 612 63.57 -22.16 6.34
CA LEU A 612 62.55 -21.66 7.28
C LEU A 612 61.15 -22.22 7.01
N LEU A 613 60.95 -22.95 5.92
CA LEU A 613 59.63 -23.38 5.45
C LEU A 613 58.87 -24.19 6.51
N GLY A 614 59.55 -25.09 7.23
CA GLY A 614 58.94 -25.87 8.32
C GLY A 614 58.45 -25.00 9.48
N SER A 615 59.23 -23.99 9.86
CA SER A 615 58.85 -23.02 10.89
C SER A 615 57.65 -22.18 10.45
N VAL A 616 57.66 -21.70 9.20
CA VAL A 616 56.58 -20.88 8.66
C VAL A 616 55.26 -21.66 8.54
N VAL A 617 55.30 -22.92 8.10
CA VAL A 617 54.08 -23.76 8.01
C VAL A 617 53.47 -23.99 9.39
N ALA A 618 54.28 -24.18 10.44
CA ALA A 618 53.77 -24.31 11.80
C ALA A 618 53.02 -23.04 12.26
N LEU A 619 53.50 -21.86 11.88
CA LEU A 619 52.89 -20.57 12.22
C LEU A 619 51.53 -20.34 11.55
N ILE A 620 51.23 -20.99 10.42
CA ILE A 620 49.90 -20.91 9.77
C ILE A 620 48.81 -21.38 10.75
N SER A 621 49.06 -22.45 11.51
CA SER A 621 48.11 -22.93 12.52
C SER A 621 47.87 -21.91 13.63
N HIS A 622 48.93 -21.19 14.02
CA HIS A 622 48.87 -20.16 15.04
C HIS A 622 48.08 -18.94 14.54
N PHE A 623 48.38 -18.44 13.34
CA PHE A 623 47.65 -17.34 12.71
C PHE A 623 46.16 -17.62 12.61
N ARG A 624 45.77 -18.80 12.12
CA ARG A 624 44.35 -19.18 11.99
C ARG A 624 43.65 -19.16 13.35
N SER A 625 44.30 -19.66 14.39
CA SER A 625 43.73 -19.72 15.74
C SER A 625 43.56 -18.32 16.34
N GLN A 626 44.57 -17.44 16.19
CA GLN A 626 44.50 -16.06 16.69
C GLN A 626 43.44 -15.24 15.94
N VAL A 627 43.45 -15.29 14.61
CA VAL A 627 42.47 -14.58 13.78
C VAL A 627 41.05 -15.08 14.08
N ALA A 628 40.82 -16.39 14.16
CA ALA A 628 39.49 -16.92 14.49
C ALA A 628 38.99 -16.45 15.86
N SER A 629 39.86 -16.48 16.89
CA SER A 629 39.49 -16.04 18.24
C SER A 629 39.20 -14.53 18.28
N ARG A 630 40.09 -13.70 17.72
CA ARG A 630 39.90 -12.24 17.67
C ARG A 630 38.67 -11.86 16.85
N ALA A 631 38.44 -12.53 15.72
CA ALA A 631 37.27 -12.29 14.88
C ALA A 631 35.97 -12.71 15.59
N ALA A 632 35.96 -13.83 16.33
CA ALA A 632 34.78 -14.26 17.09
C ALA A 632 34.44 -13.25 18.19
N ASN A 633 35.45 -12.74 18.91
CA ASN A 633 35.26 -11.70 19.91
C ASN A 633 34.76 -10.38 19.29
N LEU A 634 35.28 -10.00 18.12
CA LEU A 634 34.79 -8.82 17.40
C LEU A 634 33.33 -8.99 16.97
N LEU A 635 32.95 -10.15 16.45
CA LEU A 635 31.56 -10.43 16.06
C LEU A 635 30.62 -10.39 17.27
N ASP A 636 31.02 -10.98 18.39
CA ASP A 636 30.25 -10.92 19.64
C ASP A 636 30.06 -9.48 20.15
N GLN A 637 31.13 -8.68 20.17
CA GLN A 637 31.06 -7.27 20.54
C GLN A 637 30.10 -6.50 19.62
N LEU A 638 30.26 -6.62 18.30
CA LEU A 638 29.39 -5.91 17.36
C LEU A 638 27.93 -6.35 17.50
N ARG A 639 27.65 -7.64 17.69
CA ARG A 639 26.30 -8.13 17.97
C ARG A 639 25.71 -7.45 19.21
N ARG A 640 26.46 -7.37 20.30
CA ARG A 640 26.04 -6.67 21.53
C ARG A 640 25.78 -5.19 21.30
N ASP A 641 26.68 -4.48 20.62
CA ASP A 641 26.56 -3.04 20.38
C ASP A 641 25.35 -2.71 19.51
N PHE A 642 25.11 -3.50 18.46
CA PHE A 642 23.96 -3.30 17.56
C PHE A 642 22.63 -3.63 18.24
N LEU A 643 22.55 -4.74 18.98
CA LEU A 643 21.32 -5.18 19.65
C LEU A 643 20.95 -4.28 20.84
N SER A 644 21.94 -3.73 21.54
CA SER A 644 21.70 -2.78 22.64
C SER A 644 21.35 -1.36 22.16
N GLY A 645 21.65 -1.03 20.90
CA GLY A 645 21.47 0.31 20.33
C GLY A 645 22.65 1.25 20.55
N GLU A 646 23.81 0.74 21.01
CA GLU A 646 25.05 1.53 21.18
C GLU A 646 25.54 2.13 19.85
N ARG A 647 25.29 1.44 18.72
CA ARG A 647 25.57 1.94 17.36
C ARG A 647 24.53 2.95 16.85
N GLY A 648 23.63 3.40 17.71
CA GLY A 648 22.49 4.25 17.39
C GLY A 648 21.25 3.44 17.00
N LEU A 649 20.11 4.13 16.92
CA LEU A 649 18.82 3.49 16.63
C LEU A 649 18.68 3.05 15.17
N ALA A 650 19.39 3.71 14.25
CA ALA A 650 19.29 3.51 12.80
C ALA A 650 20.69 3.39 12.15
N PRO A 651 21.51 2.41 12.55
CA PRO A 651 22.93 2.33 12.16
C PRO A 651 23.15 2.21 10.64
N ALA A 652 22.19 1.66 9.90
CA ALA A 652 22.29 1.49 8.45
C ALA A 652 22.13 2.79 7.64
N SER A 653 21.59 3.87 8.23
CA SER A 653 21.23 5.10 7.50
C SER A 653 22.40 5.71 6.73
N SER A 654 23.62 5.61 7.27
CA SER A 654 24.83 6.17 6.64
C SER A 654 25.32 5.41 5.40
N TYR A 655 24.76 4.21 5.16
CA TYR A 655 25.06 3.35 4.02
C TYR A 655 23.95 3.36 2.96
N MET A 656 22.77 3.86 3.29
CA MET A 656 21.59 3.84 2.42
C MET A 656 21.50 5.08 1.51
N GLY A 657 20.76 4.95 0.42
CA GLY A 657 20.32 6.06 -0.42
C GLY A 657 19.17 6.85 0.21
N LYS A 658 18.26 7.39 -0.62
CA LYS A 658 17.12 8.21 -0.15
C LYS A 658 16.13 7.42 0.68
N THR A 659 16.00 6.12 0.42
CA THR A 659 15.20 5.15 1.19
C THR A 659 15.45 5.16 2.70
N ARG A 660 16.59 5.70 3.16
CA ARG A 660 16.92 5.86 4.57
C ARG A 660 15.81 6.53 5.40
N LEU A 661 15.04 7.45 4.81
CA LEU A 661 13.96 8.13 5.54
C LEU A 661 12.87 7.16 6.03
N LEU A 662 12.55 6.14 5.24
CA LEU A 662 11.59 5.11 5.66
C LEU A 662 12.19 4.20 6.74
N TYR A 663 13.46 3.84 6.61
CA TYR A 663 14.18 3.06 7.61
C TYR A 663 14.29 3.82 8.95
N GLU A 664 14.64 5.10 8.93
CA GLU A 664 14.68 5.98 10.10
C GLU A 664 13.29 6.16 10.71
N PHE A 665 12.24 6.29 9.91
CA PHE A 665 10.87 6.33 10.42
C PHE A 665 10.53 5.06 11.22
N VAL A 666 10.84 3.87 10.69
CA VAL A 666 10.55 2.61 11.38
C VAL A 666 11.40 2.46 12.65
N ARG A 667 12.70 2.72 12.57
CA ARG A 667 13.65 2.50 13.67
C ARG A 667 13.55 3.56 14.76
N VAL A 668 13.44 4.83 14.37
CA VAL A 668 13.48 5.98 15.29
C VAL A 668 12.07 6.41 15.69
N THR A 669 11.16 6.62 14.72
CA THR A 669 9.83 7.18 15.02
C THR A 669 8.88 6.13 15.57
N LEU A 670 8.85 4.92 15.00
CA LEU A 670 8.03 3.82 15.51
C LEU A 670 8.73 3.04 16.63
N GLY A 671 10.03 3.25 16.84
CA GLY A 671 10.79 2.58 17.91
C GLY A 671 11.00 1.07 17.69
N VAL A 672 10.89 0.59 16.46
CA VAL A 672 11.09 -0.84 16.14
C VAL A 672 12.59 -1.11 16.10
N ARG A 673 13.13 -1.79 17.13
CA ARG A 673 14.56 -2.12 17.25
C ARG A 673 14.99 -3.30 16.37
N MET A 674 16.30 -3.49 16.24
CA MET A 674 16.90 -4.69 15.68
C MET A 674 16.54 -5.92 16.56
N HIS A 675 16.11 -7.02 15.94
CA HIS A 675 15.70 -8.22 16.66
C HIS A 675 16.89 -9.11 17.02
N GLY A 676 16.90 -9.62 18.24
CA GLY A 676 17.79 -10.71 18.68
C GLY A 676 18.36 -10.56 20.07
N SER A 677 17.93 -9.56 20.87
CA SER A 677 18.51 -9.30 22.19
C SER A 677 18.28 -10.47 23.14
N GLU A 678 17.06 -11.04 23.16
CA GLU A 678 16.75 -12.23 23.97
C GLU A 678 17.53 -13.47 23.52
N ASN A 679 17.72 -13.66 22.21
CA ASN A 679 18.54 -14.76 21.67
C ASN A 679 20.00 -14.62 22.12
N TYR A 680 20.52 -13.38 22.08
CA TYR A 680 21.89 -13.07 22.51
C TYR A 680 22.08 -13.32 24.00
N ALA A 681 21.13 -12.86 24.83
CA ALA A 681 21.11 -13.07 26.27
C ALA A 681 20.69 -14.50 26.68
N ARG A 682 20.41 -15.39 25.71
CA ARG A 682 19.96 -16.77 25.93
C ARG A 682 18.74 -16.87 26.85
N PHE A 683 17.83 -15.91 26.74
CA PHE A 683 16.58 -15.87 27.51
C PHE A 683 16.78 -15.95 29.03
N VAL A 684 17.89 -15.41 29.57
CA VAL A 684 18.21 -15.47 31.02
C VAL A 684 17.10 -14.88 31.90
N ASN A 685 16.37 -13.89 31.39
CA ASN A 685 15.26 -13.23 32.07
C ASN A 685 13.88 -13.82 31.71
N GLY A 686 13.83 -14.84 30.84
CA GLY A 686 12.61 -15.39 30.27
C GLY A 686 12.27 -14.85 28.87
N LEU A 687 11.29 -15.50 28.21
CA LEU A 687 10.79 -15.10 26.88
C LEU A 687 9.85 -13.90 26.98
N GLY A 688 10.05 -12.88 26.15
CA GLY A 688 9.18 -11.70 26.07
C GLY A 688 9.39 -10.67 27.18
N VAL A 689 10.56 -10.67 27.81
CA VAL A 689 10.93 -9.74 28.90
C VAL A 689 11.80 -8.60 28.40
N GLU A 690 12.75 -8.87 27.49
CA GLU A 690 13.67 -7.86 26.96
C GLU A 690 13.23 -7.34 25.58
N ASP A 691 12.50 -8.17 24.83
CA ASP A 691 11.96 -7.83 23.52
C ASP A 691 10.44 -8.01 23.46
N VAL A 692 9.79 -7.18 22.65
CA VAL A 692 8.40 -7.38 22.26
C VAL A 692 8.31 -8.45 21.15
N SER A 693 7.13 -9.04 20.99
CA SER A 693 6.93 -10.02 19.92
C SER A 693 7.18 -9.42 18.52
N ILE A 694 7.66 -10.24 17.59
CA ILE A 694 7.79 -9.89 16.17
C ILE A 694 6.47 -9.33 15.62
N GLY A 695 5.34 -9.96 15.98
CA GLY A 695 4.02 -9.53 15.57
C GLY A 695 3.68 -8.11 16.03
N GLN A 696 4.01 -7.75 17.27
CA GLN A 696 3.77 -6.40 17.81
C GLN A 696 4.56 -5.33 17.05
N ASN A 697 5.81 -5.62 16.67
CA ASN A 697 6.61 -4.71 15.84
C ASN A 697 6.03 -4.55 14.42
N ILE A 698 5.61 -5.65 13.79
CA ILE A 698 4.95 -5.61 12.47
C ILE A 698 3.63 -4.83 12.56
N SER A 699 2.85 -4.99 13.63
CA SER A 699 1.61 -4.27 13.87
C SER A 699 1.83 -2.76 13.88
N LEU A 700 2.88 -2.24 14.53
CA LEU A 700 3.18 -0.80 14.52
C LEU A 700 3.41 -0.25 13.10
N ILE A 701 4.08 -1.03 12.24
CA ILE A 701 4.32 -0.65 10.84
C ILE A 701 3.01 -0.73 10.04
N HIS A 702 2.22 -1.79 10.22
CA HIS A 702 0.92 -1.94 9.56
C HIS A 702 -0.05 -0.80 9.95
N GLU A 703 -0.11 -0.44 11.23
CA GLU A 703 -0.92 0.68 11.70
C GLU A 703 -0.44 2.00 11.11
N ALA A 704 0.88 2.22 10.99
CA ALA A 704 1.41 3.42 10.35
C ALA A 704 1.03 3.52 8.86
N ILE A 705 0.92 2.39 8.16
CA ILE A 705 0.41 2.32 6.78
C ILE A 705 -1.10 2.60 6.77
N ARG A 706 -1.89 1.86 7.56
CA ARG A 706 -3.35 1.95 7.64
C ARG A 706 -3.84 3.35 7.99
N ASP A 707 -3.20 3.99 8.97
CA ASP A 707 -3.60 5.28 9.52
C ASP A 707 -3.05 6.47 8.71
N GLY A 708 -2.31 6.21 7.61
CA GLY A 708 -1.74 7.24 6.76
C GLY A 708 -0.52 7.96 7.36
N LYS A 709 0.03 7.48 8.48
CA LYS A 709 1.23 8.06 9.14
C LYS A 709 2.49 7.89 8.29
N MET A 710 2.53 6.89 7.41
CA MET A 710 3.65 6.65 6.50
C MET A 710 3.59 7.49 5.20
N GLN A 711 2.43 8.01 4.83
CA GLN A 711 2.27 8.86 3.63
C GLN A 711 3.21 10.08 3.56
N PRO A 712 3.39 10.89 4.64
CA PRO A 712 4.33 12.01 4.60
C PRO A 712 5.77 11.55 4.32
N ILE A 713 6.16 10.39 4.84
CA ILE A 713 7.50 9.84 4.63
C ILE A 713 7.66 9.44 3.17
N VAL A 714 6.68 8.73 2.60
CA VAL A 714 6.68 8.37 1.18
C VAL A 714 6.71 9.61 0.29
N ALA A 715 5.93 10.65 0.61
CA ALA A 715 5.95 11.90 -0.15
C ALA A 715 7.33 12.57 -0.12
N SER A 716 7.97 12.62 1.06
CA SER A 716 9.29 13.24 1.24
C SER A 716 10.43 12.54 0.49
N LEU A 717 10.26 11.27 0.11
CA LEU A 717 11.26 10.52 -0.66
C LEU A 717 11.40 11.02 -2.11
N PHE A 718 10.39 11.74 -2.62
CA PHE A 718 10.29 12.15 -4.03
C PHE A 718 10.25 13.67 -4.22
N THR A 719 10.36 14.44 -3.14
CA THR A 719 10.48 15.91 -3.14
C THR A 719 11.88 16.31 -2.73
#